data_AF-A0A2G6DY62-F1
#
_entry.id   AF-A0A2G6DY62-F1
#
_cell.length_a   1.000
_cell.length_b   1.000
_cell.length_c   1.000
_cell.angle_alpha   90.00
_cell.angle_beta   90.00
_cell.angle_gamma   90.00
#
_symmetry.space_group_name_H-M   'P 1'
#
loop_
_entity.id
_entity.type
_entity.pdbx_description
1 polymer ?
#
loop_
_entity_poly.entity_id
_entity_poly.type
_entity_poly.pdbx_seq_one_letter_code
_entity_poly.pdbx_strand_id
1 'polypeptide(L)'
;MAKAERDFIELMQLNDPANAGVFFSGKSVPIARGMTEDNARALQRKLGAIGMVAVVKADTQAAKNTSKSTAKRRHRQNARKRKRKAVQKPHSAQLNQTSAAGDATASPNQKAPTPHQHGKVYRPETADKSAAKPQPKLSSPFAPRNTYALTPYRITPALRNRAHFSRYGALAAGTLTVAMLIMMTLTPLAPDPQAPNWGIDAIAPGPHDQVLVLADNSLALYQNAEPRLEVSPQALGLQEVGSQLLVDDAGEVLLNAISASKPVSPPWQVMRCNLVEKTCRALSALSSSSKPYMLARNVLTGINSIANTVTHSLYSLDKQDAIAAQTRLNMHPNAQLHANDGLLFISNPESKTLSVLRPDKNAFGQRLETLSIAAKESESVESLTRCNGHWWALLEDADTGGQHLLKLDDQLGVLQRQNVSNARSLACFNDLLLLTQHTRQQVTVLNKDGESLPPMTFSALAKRFDSQHRAHQNSIKFREQIKRWSCSGLLLSLFVTLFFAVSARVYRVVSTTGAPPVEMIPPKAYWLGTAPHRRKALSRMLAYYTIGATVILMLSFAVLPEARFSLFTLLVAAGVALWWYRDSDSGNMGMYRNTVVLISPYQSYNIRKSDQLTRWGPFIMAEDIVVFLGHPYLPNLRKAQFNAARRRALNAIPNTDPATVLVRLLWSLHPIGLALLLLPGALVLAPLLWM
;
A
#
# COMPACT_ATOMS: atom_id res chain seq x y z
N MET A 1 38.07 -14.02 26.28
CA MET A 1 36.87 -13.33 26.77
C MET A 1 37.24 -12.51 28.01
N ALA A 2 37.07 -11.20 27.98
CA ALA A 2 37.44 -10.33 29.10
C ALA A 2 36.51 -10.60 30.31
N LYS A 3 36.99 -10.39 31.55
CA LYS A 3 36.20 -10.63 32.77
C LYS A 3 34.87 -9.85 32.74
N ALA A 4 34.92 -8.57 32.33
CA ALA A 4 33.74 -7.72 32.20
C ALA A 4 32.69 -8.23 31.19
N GLU A 5 33.12 -8.94 30.15
CA GLU A 5 32.22 -9.49 29.13
C GLU A 5 31.44 -10.70 29.65
N ARG A 6 32.09 -11.55 30.46
CA ARG A 6 31.43 -12.68 31.15
C ARG A 6 30.45 -12.19 32.22
N ASP A 7 30.87 -11.24 33.04
CA ASP A 7 30.04 -10.66 34.10
C ASP A 7 28.81 -9.94 33.51
N PHE A 8 28.93 -9.34 32.32
CA PHE A 8 27.81 -8.73 31.60
C PHE A 8 26.80 -9.74 31.09
N ILE A 9 27.26 -10.85 30.49
CA ILE A 9 26.38 -11.93 29.98
C ILE A 9 25.55 -12.52 31.11
N GLU A 10 26.17 -12.76 32.26
CA GLU A 10 25.49 -13.29 33.45
C GLU A 10 24.49 -12.28 34.01
N LEU A 11 24.87 -11.01 34.12
CA LEU A 11 24.00 -9.94 34.62
C LEU A 11 22.75 -9.72 33.74
N MET A 12 22.91 -9.83 32.41
CA MET A 12 21.85 -9.61 31.43
C MET A 12 21.11 -10.89 31.02
N GLN A 13 21.53 -12.05 31.53
CA GLN A 13 20.99 -13.38 31.19
C GLN A 13 20.86 -13.59 29.67
N LEU A 14 21.92 -13.25 28.92
CA LEU A 14 21.92 -13.40 27.47
C LEU A 14 21.99 -14.89 27.10
N ASN A 15 20.99 -15.38 26.35
CA ASN A 15 20.92 -16.77 25.89
C ASN A 15 22.04 -17.16 24.90
N ASP A 16 22.67 -16.17 24.27
CA ASP A 16 23.76 -16.37 23.32
C ASP A 16 24.91 -15.40 23.61
N PRO A 17 26.09 -15.89 24.04
CA PRO A 17 27.24 -15.07 24.41
C PRO A 17 27.85 -14.31 23.22
N ALA A 18 27.61 -14.73 21.97
CA ALA A 18 28.13 -14.02 20.79
C ALA A 18 27.54 -12.62 20.64
N ASN A 19 26.34 -12.38 21.18
CA ASN A 19 25.66 -11.08 21.11
C ASN A 19 26.22 -10.05 22.10
N ALA A 20 27.07 -10.46 23.05
CA ALA A 20 27.69 -9.55 24.01
C ALA A 20 28.69 -8.59 23.36
N GLY A 21 29.38 -9.01 22.29
CA GLY A 21 30.42 -8.22 21.63
C GLY A 21 29.95 -6.85 21.11
N VAL A 22 28.66 -6.72 20.77
CA VAL A 22 28.06 -5.45 20.33
C VAL A 22 28.11 -4.38 21.42
N PHE A 23 27.99 -4.77 22.70
CA PHE A 23 27.99 -3.86 23.85
C PHE A 23 29.40 -3.37 24.24
N PHE A 24 30.45 -4.02 23.74
CA PHE A 24 31.84 -3.65 23.93
C PHE A 24 32.47 -3.01 22.67
N SER A 25 31.66 -2.71 21.64
CA SER A 25 32.10 -2.13 20.37
C SER A 25 32.53 -0.65 20.43
N GLY A 26 32.43 -0.01 21.60
CA GLY A 26 32.66 1.44 21.78
C GLY A 26 31.54 2.35 21.25
N LYS A 27 30.50 1.79 20.62
CA LYS A 27 29.32 2.54 20.15
C LYS A 27 28.23 2.60 21.23
N SER A 28 27.41 3.65 21.22
CA SER A 28 26.28 3.77 22.15
C SER A 28 25.16 2.79 21.73
N VAL A 29 24.82 1.85 22.60
CA VAL A 29 23.80 0.82 22.37
C VAL A 29 22.66 0.96 23.39
N PRO A 30 21.38 0.99 22.97
CA PRO A 30 20.26 1.03 23.91
C PRO A 30 20.08 -0.33 24.60
N ILE A 31 20.17 -0.35 25.94
CA ILE A 31 20.10 -1.57 26.75
C ILE A 31 18.66 -1.95 27.10
N ALA A 32 17.81 -0.99 27.49
CA ALA A 32 16.41 -1.22 27.84
C ALA A 32 15.56 0.05 27.66
N ARG A 33 14.27 -0.10 27.38
CA ARG A 33 13.28 0.99 27.28
C ARG A 33 12.08 0.71 28.18
N GLY A 34 11.40 1.77 28.63
CA GLY A 34 10.16 1.66 29.42
C GLY A 34 10.36 1.24 30.90
N MET A 35 11.58 1.32 31.43
CA MET A 35 11.86 1.09 32.84
C MET A 35 11.47 2.31 33.69
N THR A 36 11.05 2.06 34.94
CA THR A 36 10.92 3.11 35.96
C THR A 36 12.30 3.70 36.28
N GLU A 37 12.34 4.96 36.69
CA GLU A 37 13.61 5.66 36.97
C GLU A 37 14.46 4.95 38.02
N ASP A 38 13.82 4.42 39.07
CA ASP A 38 14.50 3.65 40.13
C ASP A 38 15.14 2.36 39.60
N ASN A 39 14.43 1.63 38.73
CA ASN A 39 14.96 0.41 38.11
C ASN A 39 16.09 0.73 37.12
N ALA A 40 15.98 1.84 36.38
CA ALA A 40 17.02 2.29 35.46
C ALA A 40 18.31 2.69 36.22
N ARG A 41 18.18 3.40 37.35
CA ARG A 41 19.31 3.77 38.22
C ARG A 41 19.91 2.55 38.93
N ALA A 42 19.10 1.56 39.30
CA ALA A 42 19.60 0.30 39.87
C ALA A 42 20.40 -0.50 38.83
N LEU A 43 19.92 -0.58 37.58
CA LEU A 43 20.63 -1.23 36.48
C LEU A 43 21.92 -0.49 36.12
N GLN A 44 21.90 0.85 36.09
CA GLN A 44 23.09 1.68 35.86
C GLN A 44 24.18 1.40 36.90
N ARG A 45 23.82 1.26 38.19
CA ARG A 45 24.77 0.92 39.27
C ARG A 45 25.36 -0.48 39.08
N LYS A 46 24.55 -1.47 38.71
CA LYS A 46 25.02 -2.84 38.45
C LYS A 46 25.98 -2.90 37.24
N LEU A 47 25.68 -2.15 36.17
CA LEU A 47 26.56 -2.03 35.01
C LEU A 47 27.87 -1.27 35.32
N GLY A 48 27.80 -0.26 36.19
CA GLY A 48 29.00 0.43 36.68
C GLY A 48 29.94 -0.48 37.48
N ALA A 49 29.39 -1.40 38.28
CA ALA A 49 30.18 -2.35 39.07
C ALA A 49 31.01 -3.33 38.22
N ILE A 50 30.59 -3.59 36.97
CA ILE A 50 31.33 -4.42 36.00
C ILE A 50 32.16 -3.58 35.02
N GLY A 51 32.34 -2.28 35.29
CA GLY A 51 33.20 -1.39 34.51
C GLY A 51 32.55 -0.77 33.26
N MET A 52 31.22 -0.84 33.10
CA MET A 52 30.52 -0.25 31.96
C MET A 52 29.95 1.14 32.28
N VAL A 53 29.98 2.04 31.30
CA VAL A 53 29.39 3.37 31.40
C VAL A 53 27.99 3.37 30.78
N ALA A 54 26.97 3.50 31.63
CA ALA A 54 25.57 3.61 31.21
C ALA A 54 24.98 4.97 31.60
N VAL A 55 24.11 5.54 30.77
CA VAL A 55 23.45 6.83 30.99
C VAL A 55 21.93 6.65 30.93
N VAL A 56 21.23 7.09 31.99
CA VAL A 56 19.76 7.12 32.01
C VAL A 56 19.28 8.39 31.29
N LYS A 57 18.58 8.23 30.16
CA LYS A 57 17.92 9.34 29.44
C LYS A 57 16.42 9.30 29.72
N ALA A 58 15.87 10.40 30.25
CA ALA A 58 14.43 10.57 30.37
C ALA A 58 13.84 10.94 29.01
N ASP A 59 12.83 10.20 28.55
CA ASP A 59 12.09 10.53 27.33
C ASP A 59 11.32 11.84 27.51
N THR A 60 11.89 12.93 27.02
CA THR A 60 11.32 14.30 27.08
C THR A 60 10.02 14.46 26.28
N GLN A 61 9.60 13.45 25.52
CA GLN A 61 8.30 13.46 24.83
C GLN A 61 7.11 13.14 25.77
N ALA A 62 7.33 12.50 26.92
CA ALA A 62 6.27 12.17 27.87
C ALA A 62 5.80 13.38 28.71
N ALA A 63 6.70 14.33 29.00
CA ALA A 63 6.43 15.48 29.88
C ALA A 63 5.47 16.52 29.26
N LYS A 64 5.39 16.62 27.92
CA LYS A 64 4.43 17.52 27.23
C LYS A 64 2.99 17.02 27.31
N ASN A 65 2.77 15.72 27.54
CA ASN A 65 1.43 15.12 27.53
C ASN A 65 0.76 15.10 28.92
N THR A 66 1.54 15.08 30.00
CA THR A 66 1.03 15.12 31.38
C THR A 66 0.58 16.52 31.81
N SER A 67 1.24 17.59 31.36
CA SER A 67 0.84 18.99 31.62
C SER A 67 -0.56 19.34 31.06
N LYS A 68 -0.90 18.83 29.86
CA LYS A 68 -2.24 19.01 29.26
C LYS A 68 -3.35 18.23 29.99
N SER A 69 -3.01 17.15 30.70
CA SER A 69 -3.96 16.30 31.43
C SER A 69 -4.38 16.89 32.78
N THR A 70 -3.45 17.47 33.53
CA THR A 70 -3.74 18.09 34.84
C THR A 70 -4.48 19.42 34.73
N ALA A 71 -4.20 20.23 33.70
CA ALA A 71 -4.96 21.46 33.41
C ALA A 71 -6.44 21.16 33.06
N LYS A 72 -6.69 20.13 32.24
CA LYS A 72 -8.04 19.71 31.84
C LYS A 72 -8.84 19.07 32.99
N ARG A 73 -8.15 18.42 33.95
CA ARG A 73 -8.77 17.79 35.12
C ARG A 73 -9.16 18.82 36.20
N ARG A 74 -8.35 19.86 36.43
CA ARG A 74 -8.73 21.00 37.31
C ARG A 74 -9.90 21.80 36.75
N HIS A 75 -9.94 22.04 35.44
CA HIS A 75 -11.04 22.78 34.81
C HIS A 75 -12.39 22.03 34.88
N ARG A 76 -12.37 20.69 34.78
CA ARG A 76 -13.57 19.83 34.92
C ARG A 76 -14.09 19.71 36.36
N GLN A 77 -13.21 19.75 37.37
CA GLN A 77 -13.62 19.74 38.78
C GLN A 77 -14.27 21.07 39.20
N ASN A 78 -13.75 22.21 38.73
CA ASN A 78 -14.34 23.52 39.02
C ASN A 78 -15.68 23.73 38.31
N ALA A 79 -15.86 23.19 37.10
CA ALA A 79 -17.14 23.21 36.39
C ALA A 79 -18.21 22.33 37.08
N ARG A 80 -17.83 21.21 37.71
CA ARG A 80 -18.74 20.36 38.49
C ARG A 80 -19.13 20.97 39.83
N LYS A 81 -18.23 21.72 40.50
CA LYS A 81 -18.57 22.47 41.73
C LYS A 81 -19.52 23.64 41.45
N ARG A 82 -19.37 24.35 40.32
CA ARG A 82 -20.32 25.41 39.91
C ARG A 82 -21.71 24.87 39.53
N LYS A 83 -21.80 23.70 38.88
CA LYS A 83 -23.10 23.05 38.59
C LYS A 83 -23.81 22.48 39.82
N ARG A 84 -23.08 22.11 40.89
CA ARG A 84 -23.70 21.64 42.15
C ARG A 84 -24.24 22.76 43.04
N LYS A 85 -23.69 23.99 42.95
CA LYS A 85 -24.21 25.15 43.69
C LYS A 85 -25.41 25.83 43.02
N ALA A 86 -25.70 25.53 41.74
CA ALA A 86 -26.82 26.12 41.00
C ALA A 86 -28.15 25.33 41.11
N VAL A 87 -28.21 24.23 41.86
CA VAL A 87 -29.40 23.34 41.94
C VAL A 87 -29.96 23.20 43.37
N GLN A 88 -29.53 24.05 44.31
CA GLN A 88 -30.07 24.03 45.69
C GLN A 88 -30.66 25.40 46.10
N LYS A 89 -31.93 25.58 45.69
CA LYS A 89 -33.03 26.40 46.27
C LYS A 89 -32.91 27.95 46.30
N PRO A 90 -34.02 28.72 46.43
CA PRO A 90 -35.41 28.31 46.75
C PRO A 90 -36.51 28.89 45.82
N HIS A 91 -37.64 28.17 45.69
CA HIS A 91 -38.93 28.86 45.59
C HIS A 91 -40.03 28.06 46.32
N SER A 92 -40.30 28.53 47.53
CA SER A 92 -41.52 28.36 48.30
C SER A 92 -42.20 29.73 48.29
N ALA A 93 -43.23 29.91 47.45
CA ALA A 93 -44.23 30.98 47.55
C ALA A 93 -45.38 30.68 46.56
N GLN A 94 -46.63 30.89 47.00
CA GLN A 94 -47.91 30.77 46.29
C GLN A 94 -48.36 29.29 46.08
N LEU A 95 -49.31 28.76 46.85
CA LEU A 95 -50.70 29.20 46.94
C LEU A 95 -51.32 28.69 48.27
N ASN A 96 -51.81 29.65 49.05
CA ASN A 96 -52.90 29.48 50.01
C ASN A 96 -54.22 29.81 49.29
N GLN A 97 -55.34 29.39 49.91
CA GLN A 97 -56.75 29.52 49.51
C GLN A 97 -57.19 28.34 48.62
N THR A 98 -58.13 27.47 48.99
CA THR A 98 -59.29 27.57 49.89
C THR A 98 -59.64 26.14 50.36
N SER A 99 -60.04 25.98 51.63
CA SER A 99 -61.07 25.04 52.12
C SER A 99 -61.00 24.96 53.64
N ALA A 100 -61.83 25.75 54.32
CA ALA A 100 -62.20 25.55 55.71
C ALA A 100 -63.73 25.62 55.78
N ALA A 101 -64.36 24.50 56.13
CA ALA A 101 -65.60 24.41 56.89
C ALA A 101 -65.91 22.92 57.14
N GLY A 102 -66.22 22.57 58.39
CA GLY A 102 -67.01 21.38 58.70
C GLY A 102 -66.30 20.23 59.40
N ASP A 103 -65.98 20.46 60.68
CA ASP A 103 -66.41 19.65 61.81
C ASP A 103 -66.18 18.13 61.90
N ALA A 104 -65.55 17.81 63.03
CA ALA A 104 -65.99 16.85 64.05
C ALA A 104 -65.62 15.36 63.92
N THR A 105 -64.81 15.00 64.93
CA THR A 105 -64.96 13.86 65.84
C THR A 105 -64.35 12.48 65.54
N ALA A 106 -63.60 12.05 66.57
CA ALA A 106 -63.45 10.69 67.11
C ALA A 106 -62.32 9.78 66.58
N SER A 107 -61.25 9.77 67.37
CA SER A 107 -60.40 8.60 67.71
C SER A 107 -61.20 7.43 68.34
N PRO A 108 -60.61 6.27 68.74
CA PRO A 108 -59.39 5.55 68.34
C PRO A 108 -59.58 3.99 68.33
N ASN A 109 -58.48 3.23 68.43
CA ASN A 109 -58.32 1.85 68.96
C ASN A 109 -58.63 0.65 68.02
N GLN A 110 -58.02 -0.53 68.12
CA GLN A 110 -56.86 -1.09 68.85
C GLN A 110 -56.57 -2.51 68.28
N LYS A 111 -55.34 -3.00 68.49
CA LYS A 111 -54.94 -4.40 68.81
C LYS A 111 -54.92 -5.52 67.75
N ALA A 112 -53.72 -6.10 67.60
CA ALA A 112 -53.40 -7.50 67.28
C ALA A 112 -53.92 -8.48 68.37
N PRO A 113 -53.93 -9.85 68.27
CA PRO A 113 -52.91 -10.73 67.66
C PRO A 113 -53.39 -12.06 66.97
N THR A 114 -52.41 -12.83 66.48
CA THR A 114 -52.33 -14.23 65.96
C THR A 114 -52.81 -15.33 66.94
N PRO A 115 -52.72 -16.67 66.67
CA PRO A 115 -52.83 -17.55 65.46
C PRO A 115 -53.67 -18.85 65.72
N HIS A 116 -53.54 -19.89 64.86
CA HIS A 116 -54.10 -21.29 64.92
C HIS A 116 -55.52 -21.46 64.32
N GLN A 117 -55.95 -22.55 63.67
CA GLN A 117 -55.51 -23.95 63.57
C GLN A 117 -56.27 -24.66 62.42
N HIS A 118 -55.72 -25.80 61.98
CA HIS A 118 -56.37 -27.00 61.39
C HIS A 118 -57.55 -26.90 60.38
N GLY A 119 -57.24 -27.32 59.15
CA GLY A 119 -57.75 -28.55 58.53
C GLY A 119 -59.26 -28.81 58.51
N LYS A 120 -59.83 -28.90 57.30
CA LYS A 120 -60.88 -29.87 56.99
C LYS A 120 -60.86 -30.25 55.51
N VAL A 121 -60.77 -31.56 55.33
CA VAL A 121 -61.09 -32.33 54.12
C VAL A 121 -62.55 -32.09 53.76
N TYR A 122 -62.84 -31.82 52.48
CA TYR A 122 -64.19 -31.97 51.92
C TYR A 122 -64.11 -32.88 50.69
N ARG A 123 -64.86 -33.98 50.75
CA ARG A 123 -65.15 -34.94 49.68
C ARG A 123 -66.15 -34.29 48.69
N PRO A 124 -66.26 -34.78 47.44
CA PRO A 124 -66.85 -34.03 46.35
C PRO A 124 -68.37 -34.13 46.36
N GLU A 125 -69.02 -33.01 46.04
CA GLU A 125 -70.43 -32.96 45.70
C GLU A 125 -70.58 -33.06 44.18
N THR A 126 -71.52 -33.90 43.78
CA THR A 126 -71.84 -34.36 42.43
C THR A 126 -72.14 -33.21 41.48
N ALA A 127 -71.36 -33.12 40.40
CA ALA A 127 -71.60 -32.20 39.31
C ALA A 127 -72.75 -32.68 38.42
N ASP A 128 -73.75 -31.82 38.34
CA ASP A 128 -74.84 -31.81 37.38
C ASP A 128 -74.35 -31.99 35.93
N LYS A 129 -75.09 -32.81 35.19
CA LYS A 129 -74.97 -32.96 33.74
C LYS A 129 -75.51 -31.70 33.08
N SER A 130 -74.63 -30.78 32.71
CA SER A 130 -74.94 -29.77 31.70
C SER A 130 -73.98 -29.90 30.52
N ALA A 131 -74.59 -30.15 29.36
CA ALA A 131 -73.95 -30.44 28.08
C ALA A 131 -73.11 -29.24 27.60
N ALA A 132 -71.82 -29.25 27.93
CA ALA A 132 -70.81 -28.44 27.27
C ALA A 132 -70.29 -29.17 26.03
N LYS A 133 -70.55 -28.60 24.84
CA LYS A 133 -69.93 -29.02 23.57
C LYS A 133 -68.44 -29.31 23.76
N PRO A 134 -67.90 -30.44 23.29
CA PRO A 134 -66.47 -30.71 23.39
C PRO A 134 -65.70 -29.67 22.58
N GLN A 135 -65.00 -28.76 23.26
CA GLN A 135 -63.95 -27.98 22.62
C GLN A 135 -62.90 -28.96 22.11
N PRO A 136 -62.50 -28.88 20.82
CA PRO A 136 -61.49 -29.78 20.30
C PRO A 136 -60.18 -29.51 21.05
N LYS A 137 -59.62 -30.57 21.66
CA LYS A 137 -58.24 -30.60 22.15
C LYS A 137 -57.31 -30.37 20.95
N LEU A 138 -57.00 -29.11 20.62
CA LEU A 138 -55.88 -28.77 19.73
C LEU A 138 -54.57 -28.92 20.51
N SER A 139 -54.09 -30.15 20.66
CA SER A 139 -52.65 -30.38 20.82
C SER A 139 -52.00 -30.02 19.49
N SER A 140 -51.34 -28.86 19.41
CA SER A 140 -50.68 -28.40 18.18
C SER A 140 -49.53 -29.34 17.83
N PRO A 141 -49.52 -29.99 16.64
CA PRO A 141 -48.46 -30.91 16.22
C PRO A 141 -47.10 -30.23 15.91
N PHE A 142 -46.98 -28.94 16.23
CA PHE A 142 -45.82 -28.09 15.89
C PHE A 142 -45.10 -27.54 17.13
N ALA A 143 -45.40 -28.04 18.33
CA ALA A 143 -44.64 -27.71 19.53
C ALA A 143 -43.17 -28.15 19.39
N PRO A 144 -42.20 -27.42 19.99
CA PRO A 144 -40.80 -27.83 19.98
C PRO A 144 -40.67 -29.26 20.53
N ARG A 145 -39.94 -30.12 19.81
CA ARG A 145 -39.85 -31.58 20.09
C ARG A 145 -39.35 -31.90 21.50
N ASN A 146 -38.63 -31.00 22.14
CA ASN A 146 -38.21 -31.11 23.54
C ASN A 146 -38.16 -29.71 24.19
N THR A 147 -39.11 -29.42 25.09
CA THR A 147 -39.14 -28.17 25.86
C THR A 147 -38.05 -28.08 26.93
N TYR A 148 -37.51 -29.22 27.37
CA TYR A 148 -36.42 -29.28 28.37
C TYR A 148 -35.04 -29.02 27.76
N ALA A 149 -34.90 -29.06 26.43
CA ALA A 149 -33.68 -28.65 25.73
C ALA A 149 -33.57 -27.12 25.60
N LEU A 150 -34.61 -26.37 25.96
CA LEU A 150 -34.65 -24.92 25.81
C LEU A 150 -33.86 -24.22 26.90
N THR A 151 -33.03 -23.26 26.51
CA THR A 151 -32.23 -22.46 27.44
C THR A 151 -32.88 -21.08 27.67
N PRO A 152 -33.10 -20.64 28.93
CA PRO A 152 -33.68 -19.33 29.18
C PRO A 152 -32.70 -18.23 28.76
N TYR A 153 -33.19 -17.19 28.11
CA TYR A 153 -32.39 -15.99 27.88
C TYR A 153 -32.00 -15.33 29.20
N ARG A 154 -30.70 -15.26 29.49
CA ARG A 154 -30.14 -14.66 30.70
C ARG A 154 -29.34 -13.40 30.38
N ILE A 155 -29.54 -12.36 31.18
CA ILE A 155 -28.75 -11.13 31.09
C ILE A 155 -27.37 -11.39 31.70
N THR A 156 -26.36 -11.52 30.85
CA THR A 156 -24.96 -11.68 31.26
C THR A 156 -24.26 -10.33 31.44
N PRO A 157 -23.14 -10.25 32.20
CA PRO A 157 -22.34 -9.03 32.29
C PRO A 157 -21.79 -8.58 30.92
N ALA A 158 -21.52 -9.53 30.02
CA ALA A 158 -21.13 -9.23 28.64
C ALA A 158 -22.23 -8.46 27.88
N LEU A 159 -23.50 -8.85 28.05
CA LEU A 159 -24.64 -8.15 27.46
C LEU A 159 -24.81 -6.74 28.03
N ARG A 160 -24.66 -6.58 29.35
CA ARG A 160 -24.77 -5.27 30.04
C ARG A 160 -23.70 -4.29 29.60
N ASN A 161 -22.48 -4.78 29.36
CA ASN A 161 -21.35 -3.96 28.94
C ASN A 161 -21.20 -3.81 27.41
N ARG A 162 -22.07 -4.45 26.61
CA ARG A 162 -21.97 -4.49 25.15
C ARG A 162 -21.98 -3.10 24.51
N ALA A 163 -22.77 -2.16 25.04
CA ALA A 163 -22.80 -0.78 24.55
C ALA A 163 -21.48 -0.04 24.79
N HIS A 164 -20.79 -0.32 25.90
CA HIS A 164 -19.46 0.23 26.16
C HIS A 164 -18.42 -0.41 25.24
N PHE A 165 -18.43 -1.74 25.12
CA PHE A 165 -17.55 -2.47 24.22
C PHE A 165 -17.67 -1.98 22.77
N SER A 166 -18.89 -1.80 22.26
CA SER A 166 -19.12 -1.30 20.90
C SER A 166 -18.66 0.14 20.70
N ARG A 167 -18.68 1.00 21.73
CA ARG A 167 -18.13 2.36 21.61
C ARG A 167 -16.62 2.35 21.48
N TYR A 168 -15.92 1.57 22.30
CA TYR A 168 -14.47 1.43 22.20
C TYR A 168 -14.06 0.74 20.90
N GLY A 169 -14.80 -0.28 20.46
CA GLY A 169 -14.62 -0.93 19.16
C GLY A 169 -14.76 0.04 17.99
N ALA A 170 -15.78 0.92 18.01
CA ALA A 170 -15.96 1.94 16.98
C ALA A 170 -14.80 2.95 16.94
N LEU A 171 -14.29 3.38 18.10
CA LEU A 171 -13.15 4.29 18.17
C LEU A 171 -11.86 3.63 17.64
N ALA A 172 -11.57 2.39 18.05
CA ALA A 172 -10.39 1.66 17.58
C ALA A 172 -10.46 1.39 16.07
N ALA A 173 -11.58 0.91 15.56
CA ALA A 173 -11.78 0.69 14.13
C ALA A 173 -11.75 2.01 13.33
N GLY A 174 -12.27 3.10 13.90
CA GLY A 174 -12.21 4.43 13.31
C GLY A 174 -10.77 4.92 13.17
N THR A 175 -9.92 4.73 14.18
CA THR A 175 -8.49 5.07 14.08
C THR A 175 -7.76 4.26 13.01
N LEU A 176 -8.08 2.97 12.88
CA LEU A 176 -7.54 2.11 11.83
C LEU A 176 -7.98 2.59 10.44
N THR A 177 -9.24 3.01 10.29
CA THR A 177 -9.79 3.53 9.03
C THR A 177 -9.06 4.80 8.57
N VAL A 178 -8.78 5.72 9.50
CA VAL A 178 -7.98 6.92 9.19
C VAL A 178 -6.55 6.55 8.80
N ALA A 179 -5.92 5.60 9.50
CA ALA A 179 -4.57 5.15 9.16
C ALA A 179 -4.51 4.51 7.75
N MET A 180 -5.48 3.67 7.39
CA MET A 180 -5.58 3.07 6.05
C MET A 180 -5.85 4.12 4.96
N LEU A 181 -6.66 5.13 5.26
CA LEU A 181 -6.90 6.25 4.34
C LEU A 181 -5.61 7.04 4.08
N ILE A 182 -4.85 7.33 5.13
CA ILE A 182 -3.55 8.02 5.03
C ILE A 182 -2.58 7.20 4.17
N MET A 183 -2.49 5.88 4.41
CA MET A 183 -1.66 4.97 3.60
C MET A 183 -2.05 5.02 2.12
N MET A 184 -3.35 4.94 1.77
CA MET A 184 -3.79 5.06 0.37
C MET A 184 -3.43 6.42 -0.24
N THR A 185 -3.55 7.52 0.51
CA THR A 185 -3.24 8.85 -0.02
C THR A 185 -1.75 9.11 -0.16
N LEU A 186 -0.90 8.54 0.68
CA LEU A 186 0.55 8.78 0.67
C LEU A 186 1.30 7.90 -0.33
N THR A 187 0.78 6.71 -0.67
CA THR A 187 1.40 5.83 -1.68
C THR A 187 1.67 6.51 -3.04
N PRO A 188 0.77 7.32 -3.63
CA PRO A 188 1.05 8.02 -4.89
C PRO A 188 1.97 9.26 -4.73
N LEU A 189 2.21 9.75 -3.51
CA LEU A 189 3.16 10.87 -3.29
C LEU A 189 4.62 10.40 -3.23
N ALA A 190 4.87 9.09 -3.16
CA ALA A 190 6.23 8.57 -3.22
C ALA A 190 6.78 8.80 -4.65
N PRO A 191 7.96 9.45 -4.81
CA PRO A 191 8.52 9.73 -6.12
C PRO A 191 8.55 8.44 -6.94
N ASP A 192 8.07 8.52 -8.18
CA ASP A 192 8.11 7.39 -9.09
C ASP A 192 9.58 6.96 -9.21
N PRO A 193 9.91 5.66 -9.07
CA PRO A 193 11.28 5.23 -9.27
C PRO A 193 11.66 5.67 -10.69
N GLN A 194 12.60 6.62 -10.81
CA GLN A 194 13.05 7.09 -12.11
C GLN A 194 13.39 5.86 -12.96
N ALA A 195 12.86 5.82 -14.18
CA ALA A 195 13.23 4.80 -15.15
C ALA A 195 14.76 4.78 -15.24
N PRO A 196 15.44 3.65 -14.93
CA PRO A 196 16.88 3.57 -15.10
C PRO A 196 17.25 3.95 -16.52
N ASN A 197 18.38 4.64 -16.71
CA ASN A 197 18.87 4.92 -18.05
C ASN A 197 19.43 3.60 -18.63
N TRP A 198 18.64 2.90 -19.44
CA TRP A 198 18.93 1.53 -19.91
C TRP A 198 19.92 1.45 -21.08
N GLY A 199 20.65 2.53 -21.37
CA GLY A 199 21.48 2.68 -22.56
C GLY A 199 22.97 2.85 -22.26
N ILE A 200 23.76 2.70 -23.31
CA ILE A 200 25.17 3.10 -23.31
C ILE A 200 25.23 4.59 -23.64
N ASP A 201 25.84 5.37 -22.77
CA ASP A 201 25.94 6.82 -22.90
C ASP A 201 27.09 7.26 -23.82
N ALA A 202 28.21 6.53 -23.79
CA ALA A 202 29.36 6.79 -24.65
C ALA A 202 30.26 5.56 -24.79
N ILE A 203 31.02 5.51 -25.89
CA ILE A 203 32.05 4.52 -26.15
C ILE A 203 33.29 5.21 -26.68
N ALA A 204 34.46 4.81 -26.19
CA ALA A 204 35.75 5.23 -26.72
C ALA A 204 36.63 4.00 -27.01
N PRO A 205 37.17 3.88 -28.24
CA PRO A 205 38.17 2.87 -28.55
C PRO A 205 39.49 3.21 -27.83
N GLY A 206 40.18 2.18 -27.35
CA GLY A 206 41.50 2.28 -26.72
C GLY A 206 42.52 1.36 -27.37
N PRO A 207 43.78 1.40 -26.90
CA PRO A 207 44.85 0.53 -27.41
C PRO A 207 44.60 -0.94 -27.05
N HIS A 208 45.26 -1.87 -27.76
CA HIS A 208 45.28 -3.30 -27.45
C HIS A 208 43.90 -3.98 -27.35
N ASP A 209 43.02 -3.71 -28.32
CA ASP A 209 41.67 -4.29 -28.39
C ASP A 209 40.77 -3.94 -27.19
N GLN A 210 40.99 -2.77 -26.59
CA GLN A 210 40.21 -2.28 -25.47
C GLN A 210 39.14 -1.29 -25.91
N VAL A 211 37.99 -1.34 -25.27
CA VAL A 211 36.87 -0.42 -25.47
C VAL A 211 36.41 0.09 -24.12
N LEU A 212 36.43 1.40 -23.92
CA LEU A 212 35.84 2.04 -22.76
C LEU A 212 34.37 2.33 -23.03
N VAL A 213 33.51 1.91 -22.11
CA VAL A 213 32.06 2.10 -22.18
C VAL A 213 31.60 2.87 -20.95
N LEU A 214 30.86 3.96 -21.17
CA LEU A 214 30.13 4.68 -20.12
C LEU A 214 28.66 4.29 -20.21
N ALA A 215 28.14 3.70 -19.13
CA ALA A 215 26.74 3.31 -19.03
C ALA A 215 26.29 3.38 -17.56
N ASP A 216 25.07 3.88 -17.31
CA ASP A 216 24.49 3.98 -15.96
C ASP A 216 25.45 4.58 -14.93
N ASN A 217 26.11 5.68 -15.33
CA ASN A 217 27.10 6.37 -14.51
C ASN A 217 28.19 5.42 -13.98
N SER A 218 28.67 4.49 -14.82
CA SER A 218 29.81 3.61 -14.56
C SER A 218 30.71 3.56 -15.79
N LEU A 219 32.03 3.59 -15.54
CA LEU A 219 33.06 3.48 -16.56
C LEU A 219 33.59 2.05 -16.53
N ALA A 220 33.40 1.34 -17.63
CA ALA A 220 33.83 -0.05 -17.77
C ALA A 220 34.77 -0.20 -18.96
N LEU A 221 35.96 -0.72 -18.69
CA LEU A 221 36.95 -1.06 -19.70
C LEU A 221 36.76 -2.53 -20.09
N TYR A 222 36.42 -2.75 -21.35
CA TYR A 222 36.24 -4.06 -21.95
C TYR A 222 37.44 -4.44 -22.79
N GLN A 223 37.81 -5.71 -22.78
CA GLN A 223 38.77 -6.32 -23.69
C GLN A 223 38.12 -7.56 -24.27
N ASN A 224 38.05 -7.68 -25.60
CA ASN A 224 37.33 -8.78 -26.28
C ASN A 224 35.88 -8.98 -25.78
N ALA A 225 35.15 -7.88 -25.53
CA ALA A 225 33.79 -7.86 -24.99
C ALA A 225 33.62 -8.42 -23.55
N GLU A 226 34.71 -8.74 -22.84
CA GLU A 226 34.70 -9.07 -21.41
C GLU A 226 35.15 -7.89 -20.56
N PRO A 227 34.47 -7.60 -19.42
CA PRO A 227 34.84 -6.49 -18.57
C PRO A 227 36.15 -6.83 -17.85
N ARG A 228 37.20 -6.05 -18.12
CA ARG A 228 38.49 -6.16 -17.42
C ARG A 228 38.48 -5.35 -16.14
N LEU A 229 37.81 -4.20 -16.16
CA LEU A 229 37.77 -3.27 -15.05
C LEU A 229 36.49 -2.44 -15.10
N GLU A 230 35.82 -2.30 -13.95
CA GLU A 230 34.64 -1.43 -13.80
C GLU A 230 34.86 -0.51 -12.61
N VAL A 231 34.66 0.78 -12.82
CA VAL A 231 34.83 1.82 -11.80
C VAL A 231 33.68 2.80 -11.88
N SER A 232 33.07 3.11 -10.73
CA SER A 232 32.09 4.19 -10.66
C SER A 232 32.78 5.55 -10.66
N PRO A 233 32.24 6.59 -11.33
CA PRO A 233 32.75 7.95 -11.28
C PRO A 233 32.93 8.47 -9.84
N GLN A 234 32.05 8.09 -8.92
CA GLN A 234 32.16 8.48 -7.52
C GLN A 234 33.42 7.88 -6.87
N ALA A 235 33.82 6.66 -7.24
CA ALA A 235 35.07 6.07 -6.76
C ALA A 235 36.32 6.78 -7.31
N LEU A 236 36.18 7.48 -8.45
CA LEU A 236 37.20 8.35 -9.03
C LEU A 236 37.15 9.79 -8.48
N GLY A 237 36.26 10.08 -7.52
CA GLY A 237 36.05 11.43 -6.99
C GLY A 237 35.32 12.36 -7.96
N LEU A 238 34.51 11.82 -8.88
CA LEU A 238 33.72 12.55 -9.88
C LEU A 238 32.23 12.52 -9.53
N GLN A 239 31.54 13.64 -9.73
CA GLN A 239 30.09 13.77 -9.52
C GLN A 239 29.30 13.46 -10.79
N GLU A 240 29.74 14.00 -11.92
CA GLU A 240 29.12 13.81 -13.24
C GLU A 240 30.22 13.63 -14.28
N VAL A 241 29.98 12.77 -15.28
CA VAL A 241 30.89 12.49 -16.40
C VAL A 241 30.18 12.82 -17.70
N GLY A 242 30.87 13.50 -18.61
CA GLY A 242 30.41 13.81 -19.96
C GLY A 242 30.55 12.63 -20.91
N SER A 243 29.82 12.66 -22.02
CA SER A 243 29.83 11.60 -23.04
C SER A 243 31.07 11.61 -23.94
N GLN A 244 31.95 12.61 -23.84
CA GLN A 244 33.19 12.67 -24.61
C GLN A 244 34.30 12.00 -23.79
N LEU A 245 34.80 10.89 -24.32
CA LEU A 245 35.78 10.01 -23.69
C LEU A 245 36.90 9.75 -24.68
N LEU A 246 38.12 9.66 -24.19
CA LEU A 246 39.30 9.37 -25.00
C LEU A 246 40.27 8.52 -24.19
N VAL A 247 40.78 7.44 -24.77
CA VAL A 247 41.75 6.55 -24.14
C VAL A 247 43.12 6.77 -24.81
N ASP A 248 44.15 6.96 -24.01
CA ASP A 248 45.52 7.12 -24.51
C ASP A 248 46.28 5.79 -24.64
N ASP A 249 47.53 5.82 -25.13
CA ASP A 249 48.34 4.59 -25.32
C ASP A 249 48.76 3.96 -24.00
N ALA A 250 48.83 4.76 -22.93
CA ALA A 250 49.12 4.26 -21.59
C ALA A 250 47.89 3.60 -20.94
N GLY A 251 46.72 3.68 -21.58
CA GLY A 251 45.45 3.18 -21.05
C GLY A 251 44.82 4.15 -20.03
N GLU A 252 45.31 5.38 -19.92
CA GLU A 252 44.67 6.44 -19.17
C GLU A 252 43.53 7.06 -19.97
N VAL A 253 42.52 7.56 -19.25
CA VAL A 253 41.30 8.09 -19.83
C VAL A 253 41.25 9.60 -19.65
N LEU A 254 41.16 10.32 -20.76
CA LEU A 254 40.77 11.72 -20.80
C LEU A 254 39.26 11.81 -20.93
N LEU A 255 38.63 12.51 -19.97
CA LEU A 255 37.19 12.67 -19.92
C LEU A 255 36.81 14.05 -19.41
N ASN A 256 35.58 14.46 -19.70
CA ASN A 256 35.00 15.65 -19.10
C ASN A 256 34.23 15.28 -17.85
N ALA A 257 34.48 15.95 -16.74
CA ALA A 257 33.74 15.68 -15.52
C ALA A 257 33.61 16.89 -14.60
N ILE A 258 32.66 16.77 -13.68
CA ILE A 258 32.55 17.62 -12.50
C ILE A 258 33.23 16.90 -11.34
N SER A 259 34.21 17.54 -10.71
CA SER A 259 34.87 17.00 -9.52
C SER A 259 33.92 16.99 -8.32
N ALA A 260 33.90 15.90 -7.56
CA ALA A 260 33.18 15.83 -6.29
C ALA A 260 33.94 16.54 -5.15
N SER A 261 35.25 16.73 -5.30
CA SER A 261 36.12 17.33 -4.27
C SER A 261 36.21 18.85 -4.45
N LYS A 262 35.43 19.57 -3.63
CA LYS A 262 35.25 21.04 -3.59
C LYS A 262 34.65 21.65 -4.88
N PRO A 263 33.66 22.55 -4.76
CA PRO A 263 33.10 23.23 -5.90
C PRO A 263 34.18 24.12 -6.53
N VAL A 264 34.58 23.78 -7.76
CA VAL A 264 35.42 24.64 -8.59
C VAL A 264 34.51 25.44 -9.51
N SER A 265 34.81 26.72 -9.69
CA SER A 265 34.15 27.58 -10.68
C SER A 265 35.20 27.96 -11.72
N PRO A 266 35.07 27.53 -12.98
CA PRO A 266 33.95 26.79 -13.57
C PRO A 266 33.86 25.29 -13.17
N PRO A 267 32.66 24.67 -13.17
CA PRO A 267 32.44 23.31 -12.64
C PRO A 267 32.94 22.18 -13.55
N TRP A 268 32.88 22.33 -14.87
CA TRP A 268 33.33 21.30 -15.81
C TRP A 268 34.82 21.43 -16.08
N GLN A 269 35.53 20.30 -16.01
CA GLN A 269 36.96 20.24 -16.26
C GLN A 269 37.31 19.01 -17.08
N VAL A 270 38.36 19.12 -17.90
CA VAL A 270 39.01 17.94 -18.48
C VAL A 270 39.83 17.27 -17.39
N MET A 271 39.58 15.98 -17.17
CA MET A 271 40.25 15.15 -16.18
C MET A 271 40.99 14.04 -16.92
N ARG A 272 42.20 13.74 -16.46
CA ARG A 272 42.95 12.54 -16.83
C ARG A 272 42.83 11.54 -15.69
N CYS A 273 42.33 10.37 -16.00
CA CYS A 273 41.97 9.35 -15.02
C CYS A 273 42.72 8.05 -15.30
N ASN A 274 43.39 7.53 -14.28
CA ASN A 274 43.89 6.17 -14.26
C ASN A 274 42.83 5.28 -13.60
N LEU A 275 42.16 4.46 -14.42
CA LEU A 275 41.07 3.62 -13.94
C LEU A 275 41.57 2.53 -12.97
N VAL A 276 42.80 2.04 -13.15
CA VAL A 276 43.39 0.95 -12.33
C VAL A 276 43.70 1.46 -10.93
N GLU A 277 44.35 2.62 -10.84
CA GLU A 277 44.70 3.26 -9.57
C GLU A 277 43.52 4.00 -8.92
N LYS A 278 42.44 4.20 -9.68
CA LYS A 278 41.24 4.96 -9.30
C LYS A 278 41.56 6.41 -8.95
N THR A 279 42.51 7.00 -9.66
CA THR A 279 42.95 8.38 -9.47
C THR A 279 42.57 9.21 -10.68
N CYS A 280 42.15 10.46 -10.44
CA CYS A 280 41.93 11.44 -11.50
C CYS A 280 42.64 12.75 -11.16
N ARG A 281 43.26 13.35 -12.16
CA ARG A 281 43.91 14.66 -12.08
C ARG A 281 43.21 15.63 -13.02
N ALA A 282 42.86 16.80 -12.50
CA ALA A 282 42.31 17.89 -13.30
C ALA A 282 43.40 18.56 -14.14
N LEU A 283 43.10 18.82 -15.42
CA LEU A 283 43.85 19.74 -16.25
C LEU A 283 43.32 21.16 -16.00
N SER A 284 43.80 21.82 -14.95
CA SER A 284 43.21 23.08 -14.45
C SER A 284 43.13 24.22 -15.46
N ALA A 285 43.97 24.22 -16.51
CA ALA A 285 43.90 25.19 -17.60
C ALA A 285 42.69 24.99 -18.54
N LEU A 286 41.97 23.88 -18.40
CA LEU A 286 40.85 23.45 -19.22
C LEU A 286 39.59 23.27 -18.36
N SER A 287 39.08 24.39 -17.84
CA SER A 287 37.79 24.48 -17.12
C SER A 287 36.75 25.32 -17.87
N SER A 288 35.47 24.94 -17.83
CA SER A 288 34.37 25.65 -18.49
C SER A 288 33.06 25.66 -17.70
N SER A 289 32.22 26.66 -17.96
CA SER A 289 30.96 26.89 -17.24
C SER A 289 29.83 25.95 -17.67
N SER A 290 29.84 25.47 -18.91
CA SER A 290 28.94 24.44 -19.41
C SER A 290 29.72 23.16 -19.74
N LYS A 291 29.18 22.24 -20.55
CA LYS A 291 29.87 21.05 -21.09
C LYS A 291 30.54 21.40 -22.43
N PRO A 292 31.87 21.60 -22.55
CA PRO A 292 32.42 21.81 -23.89
C PRO A 292 33.89 21.38 -23.96
N TYR A 293 34.15 20.10 -24.13
CA TYR A 293 35.43 19.67 -24.69
C TYR A 293 35.17 18.52 -25.64
N MET A 294 35.30 18.79 -26.93
CA MET A 294 35.51 17.72 -27.89
C MET A 294 36.97 17.29 -27.74
N LEU A 295 37.19 15.99 -27.60
CA LEU A 295 38.50 15.41 -27.39
C LEU A 295 38.86 14.63 -28.65
N ALA A 296 40.02 14.91 -29.21
CA ALA A 296 40.55 14.14 -30.32
C ALA A 296 42.01 13.82 -30.08
N ARG A 297 42.43 12.64 -30.51
CA ARG A 297 43.81 12.21 -30.42
C ARG A 297 44.32 11.81 -31.77
N ASN A 298 45.43 12.42 -32.15
CA ASN A 298 46.13 12.02 -33.36
C ASN A 298 46.96 10.77 -33.04
N VAL A 299 46.53 9.62 -33.55
CA VAL A 299 47.19 8.33 -33.27
C VAL A 299 48.64 8.30 -33.80
N LEU A 300 48.93 9.01 -34.90
CA LEU A 300 50.27 9.04 -35.50
C LEU A 300 51.27 9.88 -34.68
N THR A 301 50.83 11.01 -34.15
CA THR A 301 51.71 11.94 -33.40
C THR A 301 51.61 11.78 -31.89
N GLY A 302 50.57 11.09 -31.39
CA GLY A 302 50.24 10.98 -29.98
C GLY A 302 49.73 12.27 -29.35
N ILE A 303 49.53 13.34 -30.13
CA ILE A 303 49.09 14.65 -29.64
C ILE A 303 47.59 14.64 -29.38
N ASN A 304 47.20 15.09 -28.18
CA ASN A 304 45.81 15.29 -27.80
C ASN A 304 45.39 16.72 -28.13
N SER A 305 44.27 16.87 -28.82
CA SER A 305 43.65 18.15 -29.16
C SER A 305 42.30 18.28 -28.49
N ILE A 306 42.03 19.47 -27.98
CA ILE A 306 40.86 19.75 -27.16
C ILE A 306 40.20 21.01 -27.69
N ALA A 307 38.92 20.90 -28.07
CA ALA A 307 38.14 22.04 -28.54
C ALA A 307 37.08 22.45 -27.52
N ASN A 308 37.12 23.70 -27.09
CA ASN A 308 36.11 24.28 -26.21
C ASN A 308 35.15 25.15 -27.03
N THR A 309 33.91 24.67 -27.18
CA THR A 309 32.86 25.33 -27.96
C THR A 309 32.31 26.60 -27.30
N VAL A 310 32.43 26.76 -25.98
CA VAL A 310 31.99 27.98 -25.27
C VAL A 310 32.98 29.12 -25.42
N THR A 311 34.28 28.81 -25.30
CA THR A 311 35.34 29.82 -25.41
C THR A 311 35.87 29.96 -26.82
N HIS A 312 35.31 29.20 -27.78
CA HIS A 312 35.75 29.17 -29.17
C HIS A 312 37.27 28.99 -29.30
N SER A 313 37.84 28.12 -28.46
CA SER A 313 39.29 27.91 -28.37
C SER A 313 39.65 26.45 -28.63
N LEU A 314 40.64 26.23 -29.48
CA LEU A 314 41.25 24.93 -29.75
C LEU A 314 42.62 24.88 -29.08
N TYR A 315 42.90 23.80 -28.37
CA TYR A 315 44.13 23.57 -27.61
C TYR A 315 44.83 22.31 -28.12
N SER A 316 46.16 22.37 -28.21
CA SER A 316 47.04 21.21 -28.39
C SER A 316 47.76 20.93 -27.08
N LEU A 317 47.76 19.68 -26.63
CA LEU A 317 48.46 19.24 -25.43
C LEU A 317 49.76 18.55 -25.79
N ASP A 318 50.81 18.81 -25.01
CA ASP A 318 52.02 17.99 -25.02
C ASP A 318 51.85 16.69 -24.22
N LYS A 319 52.93 15.89 -24.15
CA LYS A 319 52.96 14.62 -23.43
C LYS A 319 52.83 14.78 -21.91
N GLN A 320 53.00 15.99 -21.39
CA GLN A 320 52.88 16.34 -19.97
C GLN A 320 51.56 17.04 -19.66
N ASP A 321 50.60 17.02 -20.60
CA ASP A 321 49.30 17.68 -20.49
C ASP A 321 49.35 19.20 -20.38
N ALA A 322 50.49 19.83 -20.72
CA ALA A 322 50.58 21.27 -20.80
C ALA A 322 50.12 21.75 -22.18
N ILE A 323 49.58 22.97 -22.24
CA ILE A 323 49.12 23.58 -23.49
C ILE A 323 50.34 23.92 -24.33
N ALA A 324 50.56 23.16 -25.41
CA ALA A 324 51.65 23.37 -26.36
C ALA A 324 51.32 24.43 -27.40
N ALA A 325 50.06 24.52 -27.82
CA ALA A 325 49.56 25.53 -28.76
C ALA A 325 48.09 25.83 -28.48
N GLN A 326 47.66 27.04 -28.83
CA GLN A 326 46.28 27.49 -28.71
C GLN A 326 45.91 28.36 -29.91
N THR A 327 44.69 28.19 -30.43
CA THR A 327 44.10 29.09 -31.41
C THR A 327 42.63 29.37 -31.08
N ARG A 328 42.08 30.44 -31.62
CA ARG A 328 40.64 30.72 -31.55
C ARG A 328 39.97 30.34 -32.86
N LEU A 329 38.88 29.59 -32.76
CA LEU A 329 38.10 29.13 -33.89
C LEU A 329 36.62 29.24 -33.54
N ASN A 330 35.84 29.87 -34.42
CA ASN A 330 34.39 29.89 -34.24
C ASN A 330 33.84 28.48 -34.46
N MET A 331 33.16 27.95 -33.46
CA MET A 331 32.75 26.54 -33.38
C MET A 331 31.31 26.45 -32.96
N HIS A 332 30.53 25.63 -33.66
CA HIS A 332 29.16 25.34 -33.27
C HIS A 332 29.15 24.56 -31.93
N PRO A 333 28.15 24.75 -31.04
CA PRO A 333 28.05 24.03 -29.77
C PRO A 333 28.11 22.50 -29.88
N ASN A 334 27.53 21.96 -30.97
CA ASN A 334 27.47 20.53 -31.27
C ASN A 334 28.53 20.09 -32.31
N ALA A 335 29.58 20.89 -32.53
CA ALA A 335 30.68 20.48 -33.39
C ALA A 335 31.35 19.20 -32.87
N GLN A 336 31.95 18.41 -33.76
CA GLN A 336 32.77 17.25 -33.40
C GLN A 336 34.20 17.42 -33.87
N LEU A 337 35.16 16.95 -33.06
CA LEU A 337 36.59 17.10 -33.29
C LEU A 337 37.11 15.70 -33.54
N HIS A 338 37.77 15.54 -34.68
CA HIS A 338 38.37 14.28 -35.09
C HIS A 338 39.81 14.54 -35.48
N ALA A 339 40.66 13.55 -35.24
CA ALA A 339 42.05 13.59 -35.66
C ALA A 339 42.31 12.33 -36.49
N ASN A 340 42.70 12.50 -37.75
CA ASN A 340 42.97 11.37 -38.64
C ASN A 340 44.07 11.73 -39.63
N ASP A 341 44.88 10.76 -40.03
CA ASP A 341 45.94 10.90 -41.06
C ASP A 341 46.85 12.12 -40.86
N GLY A 342 47.16 12.47 -39.60
CA GLY A 342 48.04 13.60 -39.32
C GLY A 342 47.35 14.97 -39.43
N LEU A 343 46.03 15.04 -39.55
CA LEU A 343 45.23 16.27 -39.64
C LEU A 343 44.16 16.36 -38.54
N LEU A 344 43.65 17.56 -38.32
CA LEU A 344 42.51 17.81 -37.43
C LEU A 344 41.29 18.19 -38.26
N PHE A 345 40.15 17.63 -37.90
CA PHE A 345 38.88 17.86 -38.58
C PHE A 345 37.87 18.36 -37.55
N ILE A 346 37.15 19.41 -37.91
CA ILE A 346 36.05 19.90 -37.08
C ILE A 346 34.77 20.02 -37.90
N SER A 347 33.72 19.34 -37.45
CA SER A 347 32.42 19.38 -38.12
C SER A 347 31.63 20.62 -37.69
N ASN A 348 30.90 21.20 -38.64
CA ASN A 348 29.85 22.16 -38.37
C ASN A 348 28.50 21.51 -38.77
N PRO A 349 27.66 21.15 -37.79
CA PRO A 349 26.43 20.41 -38.05
C PRO A 349 25.37 21.23 -38.78
N GLU A 350 25.30 22.55 -38.58
CA GLU A 350 24.34 23.42 -39.27
C GLU A 350 24.73 23.64 -40.74
N SER A 351 25.99 24.01 -40.99
CA SER A 351 26.47 24.25 -42.37
C SER A 351 26.85 22.96 -43.09
N LYS A 352 26.82 21.81 -42.42
CA LYS A 352 27.17 20.48 -42.95
C LYS A 352 28.55 20.46 -43.59
N THR A 353 29.49 21.17 -42.97
CA THR A 353 30.87 21.24 -43.47
C THR A 353 31.84 20.60 -42.50
N LEU A 354 32.93 20.09 -43.04
CA LEU A 354 34.08 19.58 -42.31
C LEU A 354 35.27 20.48 -42.60
N SER A 355 35.71 21.25 -41.60
CA SER A 355 36.90 22.08 -41.74
C SER A 355 38.15 21.26 -41.44
N VAL A 356 39.10 21.27 -42.38
CA VAL A 356 40.39 20.60 -42.27
C VAL A 356 41.41 21.59 -41.72
N LEU A 357 42.06 21.22 -40.61
CA LEU A 357 42.93 22.08 -39.82
C LEU A 357 44.32 21.45 -39.66
N ARG A 358 45.35 22.30 -39.62
CA ARG A 358 46.73 21.87 -39.31
C ARG A 358 46.92 21.57 -37.82
N PRO A 359 47.53 20.42 -37.45
CA PRO A 359 47.91 20.15 -36.07
C PRO A 359 49.30 20.66 -35.68
N ASP A 360 50.09 21.16 -36.64
CA ASP A 360 51.46 21.61 -36.41
C ASP A 360 51.52 22.76 -35.40
N LYS A 361 52.45 22.70 -34.44
CA LYS A 361 52.57 23.72 -33.37
C LYS A 361 52.62 25.16 -33.89
N ASN A 362 53.36 25.40 -34.97
CA ASN A 362 53.57 26.74 -35.54
C ASN A 362 52.39 27.26 -36.37
N ALA A 363 51.51 26.38 -36.83
CA ALA A 363 50.37 26.69 -37.69
C ALA A 363 49.07 26.11 -37.12
N PHE A 364 49.01 25.94 -35.80
CA PHE A 364 47.99 25.14 -35.14
C PHE A 364 46.59 25.72 -35.36
N GLY A 365 45.70 24.87 -35.87
CA GLY A 365 44.32 25.22 -36.19
C GLY A 365 44.15 26.20 -37.36
N GLN A 366 45.19 26.45 -38.15
CA GLN A 366 45.02 27.11 -39.44
C GLN A 366 44.22 26.21 -40.38
N ARG A 367 43.16 26.78 -40.96
CA ARG A 367 42.27 26.08 -41.88
C ARG A 367 42.95 25.90 -43.24
N LEU A 368 43.06 24.65 -43.68
CA LEU A 368 43.55 24.26 -44.99
C LEU A 368 42.42 24.27 -46.01
N GLU A 369 41.31 23.62 -45.66
CA GLU A 369 40.21 23.36 -46.58
C GLU A 369 38.88 23.26 -45.80
N THR A 370 37.76 23.37 -46.51
CA THR A 370 36.42 23.10 -45.99
C THR A 370 35.70 22.21 -46.97
N LEU A 371 35.41 20.99 -46.55
CA LEU A 371 34.68 20.00 -47.33
C LEU A 371 33.20 20.09 -46.98
N SER A 372 32.32 19.85 -47.95
CA SER A 372 30.86 19.84 -47.74
C SER A 372 30.36 18.40 -47.66
N ILE A 373 29.56 18.09 -46.64
CA ILE A 373 28.92 16.77 -46.49
C ILE A 373 27.68 16.76 -47.37
N ALA A 374 27.58 15.77 -48.26
CA ALA A 374 26.43 15.59 -49.15
C ALA A 374 25.18 15.07 -48.39
N ALA A 375 24.60 15.92 -47.54
CA ALA A 375 23.38 15.68 -46.76
C ALA A 375 22.21 16.55 -47.27
N LYS A 376 20.95 16.16 -46.97
CA LYS A 376 19.77 16.98 -47.34
C LYS A 376 19.69 18.25 -46.50
N GLU A 377 18.92 19.24 -46.96
CA GLU A 377 18.74 20.51 -46.25
C GLU A 377 18.14 20.36 -44.84
N SER A 378 17.21 19.42 -44.64
CA SER A 378 16.59 19.15 -43.34
C SER A 378 17.46 18.34 -42.37
N GLU A 379 18.59 17.81 -42.83
CA GLU A 379 19.45 16.92 -42.04
C GLU A 379 20.56 17.68 -41.32
N SER A 380 20.79 17.32 -40.07
CA SER A 380 21.92 17.79 -39.25
C SER A 380 22.88 16.64 -38.94
N VAL A 381 24.18 16.95 -38.81
CA VAL A 381 25.22 15.94 -38.54
C VAL A 381 25.34 15.71 -37.04
N GLU A 382 24.81 14.59 -36.56
CA GLU A 382 24.87 14.19 -35.15
C GLU A 382 26.24 13.60 -34.78
N SER A 383 26.78 12.72 -35.62
CA SER A 383 28.08 12.10 -35.39
C SER A 383 28.84 11.82 -36.68
N LEU A 384 30.14 12.01 -36.66
CA LEU A 384 31.03 11.72 -37.79
C LEU A 384 32.20 10.86 -37.28
N THR A 385 32.69 9.92 -38.07
CA THR A 385 33.94 9.21 -37.79
C THR A 385 34.56 8.69 -39.08
N ARG A 386 35.86 8.40 -39.08
CA ARG A 386 36.53 7.75 -40.20
C ARG A 386 36.88 6.32 -39.81
N CYS A 387 36.50 5.36 -40.64
CA CYS A 387 36.69 3.94 -40.39
C CYS A 387 36.78 3.18 -41.71
N ASN A 388 37.70 2.21 -41.83
CA ASN A 388 37.92 1.45 -43.06
C ASN A 388 38.20 2.30 -44.30
N GLY A 389 38.92 3.42 -44.15
CA GLY A 389 39.20 4.34 -45.26
C GLY A 389 37.99 5.12 -45.78
N HIS A 390 36.84 5.05 -45.10
CA HIS A 390 35.63 5.80 -45.44
C HIS A 390 35.21 6.71 -44.31
N TRP A 391 34.54 7.81 -44.65
CA TRP A 391 33.86 8.65 -43.68
C TRP A 391 32.47 8.09 -43.42
N TRP A 392 32.07 8.09 -42.15
CA TRP A 392 30.74 7.63 -41.72
C TRP A 392 30.07 8.76 -40.97
N ALA A 393 28.88 9.15 -41.42
CA ALA A 393 28.10 10.23 -40.82
C ALA A 393 26.73 9.72 -40.36
N LEU A 394 26.40 9.96 -39.10
CA LEU A 394 25.06 9.84 -38.55
C LEU A 394 24.35 11.18 -38.71
N LEU A 395 23.25 11.16 -39.44
CA LEU A 395 22.40 12.32 -39.69
C LEU A 395 21.06 12.15 -38.98
N GLU A 396 20.53 13.27 -38.49
CA GLU A 396 19.16 13.35 -37.98
C GLU A 396 18.37 14.36 -38.80
N ASP A 397 17.22 13.91 -39.31
CA ASP A 397 16.28 14.72 -40.08
C ASP A 397 15.40 15.52 -39.12
N ALA A 398 15.54 16.85 -39.15
CA ALA A 398 14.81 17.75 -38.26
C ALA A 398 13.28 17.70 -38.47
N ASP A 399 12.83 17.34 -39.68
CA ASP A 399 11.40 17.33 -40.03
C ASP A 399 10.70 16.05 -39.59
N THR A 400 11.38 14.90 -39.69
CA THR A 400 10.79 13.58 -39.43
C THR A 400 11.28 12.94 -38.13
N GLY A 401 12.36 13.44 -37.53
CA GLY A 401 13.09 12.76 -36.46
C GLY A 401 13.73 11.43 -36.89
N GLY A 402 13.75 11.15 -38.19
CA GLY A 402 14.39 9.97 -38.75
C GLY A 402 15.92 10.10 -38.71
N GLN A 403 16.60 9.00 -38.43
CA GLN A 403 18.07 8.97 -38.44
C GLN A 403 18.60 8.15 -39.61
N HIS A 404 19.67 8.64 -40.23
CA HIS A 404 20.30 8.03 -41.38
C HIS A 404 21.80 7.87 -41.14
N LEU A 405 22.33 6.70 -41.46
CA LEU A 405 23.76 6.45 -41.52
C LEU A 405 24.24 6.55 -42.97
N LEU A 406 25.21 7.42 -43.23
CA LEU A 406 25.85 7.58 -44.52
C LEU A 406 27.27 7.02 -44.51
N LYS A 407 27.60 6.25 -45.55
CA LYS A 407 28.97 5.94 -45.93
C LYS A 407 29.40 6.95 -46.99
N LEU A 408 30.52 7.61 -46.76
CA LEU A 408 31.04 8.70 -47.58
C LEU A 408 32.46 8.39 -48.07
N ASP A 409 32.81 8.91 -49.25
CA ASP A 409 34.17 8.88 -49.79
C ASP A 409 35.07 9.96 -49.16
N ASP A 410 36.31 10.08 -49.64
CA ASP A 410 37.28 11.07 -49.16
C ASP A 410 36.89 12.52 -49.45
N GLN A 411 36.04 12.75 -50.45
CA GLN A 411 35.48 14.05 -50.82
C GLN A 411 34.11 14.30 -50.16
N LEU A 412 33.71 13.43 -49.21
CA LEU A 412 32.43 13.45 -48.52
C LEU A 412 31.21 13.26 -49.43
N GLY A 413 31.40 12.64 -50.60
CA GLY A 413 30.36 12.18 -51.50
C GLY A 413 29.68 10.90 -50.97
N VAL A 414 28.37 10.77 -51.18
CA VAL A 414 27.59 9.64 -50.65
C VAL A 414 27.84 8.37 -51.46
N LEU A 415 28.37 7.34 -50.80
CA LEU A 415 28.51 5.99 -51.34
C LEU A 415 27.32 5.09 -50.97
N GLN A 416 26.80 5.22 -49.75
CA GLN A 416 25.72 4.38 -49.23
C GLN A 416 24.88 5.14 -48.20
N ARG A 417 23.59 4.82 -48.12
CA ARG A 417 22.65 5.36 -47.13
C ARG A 417 21.82 4.25 -46.52
N GLN A 418 21.73 4.25 -45.19
CA GLN A 418 20.95 3.29 -44.42
C GLN A 418 20.09 4.01 -43.38
N ASN A 419 18.86 3.53 -43.16
CA ASN A 419 18.03 4.04 -42.08
C ASN A 419 18.43 3.37 -40.76
N VAL A 420 18.63 4.19 -39.74
CA VAL A 420 18.93 3.74 -38.38
C VAL A 420 17.94 4.38 -37.40
N SER A 421 17.78 3.80 -36.22
CA SER A 421 16.86 4.33 -35.22
C SER A 421 17.53 4.40 -33.85
N ASN A 422 17.28 5.52 -33.15
CA ASN A 422 17.81 5.80 -31.82
C ASN A 422 19.33 5.69 -31.69
N ALA A 423 20.06 5.92 -32.77
CA ALA A 423 21.52 5.98 -32.79
C ALA A 423 22.00 7.29 -32.14
N ARG A 424 23.15 7.24 -31.46
CA ARG A 424 23.69 8.37 -30.71
C ARG A 424 25.11 8.75 -31.13
N SER A 425 25.99 7.77 -31.26
CA SER A 425 27.38 8.03 -31.60
C SER A 425 27.97 6.94 -32.48
N LEU A 426 28.98 7.34 -33.26
CA LEU A 426 29.81 6.47 -34.06
C LEU A 426 31.22 6.41 -33.48
N ALA A 427 31.83 5.22 -33.47
CA ALA A 427 33.24 5.04 -33.15
C ALA A 427 33.85 3.97 -34.07
N CYS A 428 35.12 4.13 -34.44
CA CYS A 428 35.86 3.10 -35.16
C CYS A 428 36.69 2.27 -34.19
N PHE A 429 36.58 0.94 -34.24
CA PHE A 429 37.34 0.01 -33.42
C PHE A 429 37.75 -1.20 -34.25
N ASN A 430 39.07 -1.44 -34.39
CA ASN A 430 39.61 -2.55 -35.18
C ASN A 430 38.97 -2.68 -36.57
N ASP A 431 38.90 -1.57 -37.31
CA ASP A 431 38.30 -1.58 -38.66
C ASP A 431 36.82 -2.02 -38.66
N LEU A 432 36.13 -1.86 -37.52
CA LEU A 432 34.70 -2.07 -37.37
C LEU A 432 34.05 -0.79 -36.87
N LEU A 433 32.92 -0.45 -37.48
CA LEU A 433 32.15 0.72 -37.07
C LEU A 433 31.19 0.31 -35.95
N LEU A 434 31.33 0.97 -34.79
CA LEU A 434 30.48 0.79 -33.63
C LEU A 434 29.41 1.87 -33.61
N LEU A 435 28.14 1.44 -33.57
CA LEU A 435 26.97 2.30 -33.48
C LEU A 435 26.29 2.12 -32.11
N THR A 436 26.29 3.18 -31.31
CA THR A 436 25.61 3.20 -29.99
C THR A 436 24.16 3.62 -30.15
N GLN A 437 23.26 3.02 -29.35
CA GLN A 437 21.83 3.32 -29.38
C GLN A 437 21.26 3.59 -27.98
N HIS A 438 20.29 4.52 -27.88
CA HIS A 438 19.77 5.03 -26.61
C HIS A 438 18.99 3.98 -25.79
N THR A 439 18.43 2.97 -26.46
CA THR A 439 17.51 1.99 -25.87
C THR A 439 18.04 0.56 -25.91
N ARG A 440 19.16 0.31 -26.59
CA ARG A 440 19.74 -1.03 -26.69
C ARG A 440 20.90 -1.19 -25.75
N GLN A 441 20.91 -2.33 -25.06
CA GLN A 441 21.99 -2.80 -24.20
C GLN A 441 23.18 -3.38 -24.99
N GLN A 442 23.16 -3.21 -26.32
CA GLN A 442 24.08 -3.84 -27.25
C GLN A 442 24.56 -2.78 -28.25
N VAL A 443 25.81 -2.91 -28.67
CA VAL A 443 26.40 -2.04 -29.68
C VAL A 443 26.26 -2.71 -31.02
N THR A 444 25.65 -2.02 -31.99
CA THR A 444 25.56 -2.55 -33.34
C THR A 444 26.93 -2.40 -34.00
N VAL A 445 27.45 -3.48 -34.56
CA VAL A 445 28.76 -3.50 -35.22
C VAL A 445 28.52 -3.60 -36.71
N LEU A 446 29.14 -2.71 -37.49
CA LEU A 446 29.04 -2.67 -38.94
C LEU A 446 30.42 -2.94 -39.55
N ASN A 447 30.45 -3.77 -40.60
CA ASN A 447 31.67 -4.03 -41.36
C ASN A 447 31.99 -2.88 -42.35
N LYS A 448 33.08 -3.02 -43.11
CA LYS A 448 33.50 -2.05 -44.13
C LYS A 448 32.43 -1.74 -45.19
N ASP A 449 31.53 -2.68 -45.46
CA ASP A 449 30.49 -2.60 -46.48
C ASP A 449 29.14 -2.10 -45.91
N GLY A 450 29.12 -1.75 -44.61
CA GLY A 450 27.92 -1.28 -43.91
C GLY A 450 26.95 -2.41 -43.56
N GLU A 451 27.37 -3.67 -43.65
CA GLU A 451 26.56 -4.80 -43.23
C GLU A 451 26.65 -4.99 -41.72
N SER A 452 25.51 -5.28 -41.10
CA SER A 452 25.44 -5.55 -39.66
C SER A 452 26.07 -6.91 -39.34
N LEU A 453 27.12 -6.87 -38.53
CA LEU A 453 27.68 -8.04 -37.87
C LEU A 453 26.87 -8.35 -36.58
N PRO A 454 27.07 -9.53 -35.96
CA PRO A 454 26.54 -9.80 -34.64
C PRO A 454 26.89 -8.66 -33.67
N PRO A 455 25.89 -8.12 -32.94
CA PRO A 455 26.12 -6.97 -32.08
C PRO A 455 27.09 -7.35 -30.95
N MET A 456 27.91 -6.39 -30.54
CA MET A 456 28.80 -6.59 -29.41
C MET A 456 27.96 -6.50 -28.13
N THR A 457 27.86 -7.64 -27.44
CA THR A 457 27.11 -7.77 -26.18
C THR A 457 28.05 -7.74 -24.99
N PHE A 458 27.83 -6.81 -24.07
CA PHE A 458 28.55 -6.75 -22.81
C PHE A 458 27.79 -7.56 -21.74
N SER A 459 28.20 -8.80 -21.50
CA SER A 459 27.45 -9.76 -20.68
C SER A 459 27.21 -9.29 -19.23
N ALA A 460 28.17 -8.58 -18.62
CA ALA A 460 28.02 -7.98 -17.30
C ALA A 460 27.03 -6.82 -17.28
N LEU A 461 27.08 -5.96 -18.31
CA LEU A 461 26.16 -4.85 -18.50
C LEU A 461 24.71 -5.35 -18.66
N ALA A 462 24.51 -6.37 -19.51
CA ALA A 462 23.20 -6.98 -19.74
C ALA A 462 22.60 -7.56 -18.44
N LYS A 463 23.40 -8.31 -17.65
CA LYS A 463 22.97 -8.82 -16.34
C LYS A 463 22.56 -7.71 -15.38
N ARG A 464 23.29 -6.59 -15.38
CA ARG A 464 22.99 -5.42 -14.52
C ARG A 464 21.67 -4.78 -14.94
N PHE A 465 21.48 -4.51 -16.23
CA PHE A 465 20.21 -3.97 -16.72
C PHE A 465 19.03 -4.90 -16.45
N ASP A 466 19.18 -6.21 -16.61
CA ASP A 466 18.14 -7.19 -16.28
C ASP A 466 17.79 -7.19 -14.79
N SER A 467 18.79 -7.01 -13.92
CA SER A 467 18.59 -6.91 -12.47
C SER A 467 17.83 -5.63 -12.10
N GLN A 468 18.18 -4.50 -12.71
CA GLN A 468 17.51 -3.21 -12.49
C GLN A 468 16.09 -3.21 -13.05
N HIS A 469 15.89 -3.81 -14.23
CA HIS A 469 14.56 -3.94 -14.83
C HIS A 469 13.64 -4.77 -13.93
N ARG A 470 14.13 -5.91 -13.41
CA ARG A 470 13.38 -6.72 -12.44
C ARG A 470 13.10 -5.98 -11.14
N ALA A 471 14.08 -5.25 -10.59
CA ALA A 471 13.89 -4.45 -9.39
C ALA A 471 12.83 -3.35 -9.59
N HIS A 472 12.87 -2.65 -10.72
CA HIS A 472 11.90 -1.63 -11.09
C HIS A 472 10.49 -2.22 -11.26
N GLN A 473 10.35 -3.31 -12.03
CA GLN A 473 9.06 -4.02 -12.16
C GLN A 473 8.53 -4.52 -10.82
N ASN A 474 9.39 -5.06 -9.96
CA ASN A 474 9.01 -5.52 -8.63
C ASN A 474 8.55 -4.36 -7.74
N SER A 475 9.18 -3.19 -7.85
CA SER A 475 8.77 -2.00 -7.11
C SER A 475 7.38 -1.50 -7.53
N ILE A 476 7.07 -1.53 -8.83
CA ILE A 476 5.74 -1.19 -9.38
C ILE A 476 4.70 -2.19 -8.87
N LYS A 477 4.98 -3.50 -9.01
CA LYS A 477 4.09 -4.57 -8.52
C LYS A 477 3.84 -4.46 -7.02
N PHE A 478 4.87 -4.15 -6.24
CA PHE A 478 4.75 -3.97 -4.79
C PHE A 478 3.91 -2.76 -4.41
N ARG A 479 4.06 -1.61 -5.10
CA ARG A 479 3.20 -0.42 -4.88
C ARG A 479 1.73 -0.73 -5.18
N GLU A 480 1.45 -1.40 -6.29
CA GLU A 480 0.10 -1.83 -6.64
C GLU A 480 -0.47 -2.82 -5.61
N GLN A 481 0.35 -3.74 -5.11
CA GLN A 481 -0.05 -4.68 -4.07
C GLN A 481 -0.37 -3.97 -2.74
N ILE A 482 0.43 -2.99 -2.31
CA ILE A 482 0.15 -2.16 -1.12
C ILE A 482 -1.17 -1.41 -1.29
N LYS A 483 -1.43 -0.85 -2.46
CA LYS A 483 -2.68 -0.13 -2.76
C LYS A 483 -3.89 -1.04 -2.63
N ARG A 484 -3.83 -2.26 -3.17
CA ARG A 484 -4.89 -3.28 -3.04
C ARG A 484 -5.13 -3.69 -1.58
N TRP A 485 -4.06 -3.91 -0.82
CA TRP A 485 -4.14 -4.26 0.61
C TRP A 485 -4.73 -3.11 1.43
N SER A 486 -4.32 -1.87 1.16
CA SER A 486 -4.82 -0.67 1.84
C SER A 486 -6.30 -0.44 1.54
N CYS A 487 -6.74 -0.64 0.28
CA CYS A 487 -8.15 -0.54 -0.10
C CYS A 487 -9.02 -1.57 0.63
N SER A 488 -8.58 -2.83 0.64
CA SER A 488 -9.26 -3.93 1.34
C SER A 488 -9.33 -3.67 2.84
N GLY A 489 -8.22 -3.23 3.43
CA GLY A 489 -8.13 -2.85 4.84
C GLY A 489 -9.07 -1.69 5.20
N LEU A 490 -9.17 -0.67 4.33
CA LEU A 490 -10.08 0.46 4.50
C LEU A 490 -11.55 0.06 4.45
N LEU A 491 -11.94 -0.79 3.49
CA LEU A 491 -13.31 -1.29 3.39
C LEU A 491 -13.70 -2.10 4.64
N LEU A 492 -12.79 -2.96 5.11
CA LEU A 492 -13.01 -3.77 6.31
C LEU A 492 -13.12 -2.88 7.55
N SER A 493 -12.19 -1.95 7.74
CA SER A 493 -12.18 -1.08 8.92
C SER A 493 -13.38 -0.14 8.94
N LEU A 494 -13.82 0.36 7.78
CA LEU A 494 -15.02 1.17 7.64
C LEU A 494 -16.28 0.38 8.01
N PHE A 495 -16.41 -0.84 7.50
CA PHE A 495 -17.52 -1.73 7.82
C PHE A 495 -17.59 -2.03 9.32
N VAL A 496 -16.46 -2.40 9.92
CA VAL A 496 -16.34 -2.68 11.36
C VAL A 496 -16.67 -1.45 12.20
N THR A 497 -16.18 -0.27 11.80
CA THR A 497 -16.47 1.01 12.46
C THR A 497 -17.96 1.31 12.45
N LEU A 498 -18.60 1.20 11.29
CA LEU A 498 -20.02 1.46 11.11
C LEU A 498 -20.86 0.47 11.93
N PHE A 499 -20.53 -0.82 11.88
CA PHE A 499 -21.21 -1.85 12.67
C PHE A 499 -21.13 -1.57 14.17
N PHE A 500 -19.95 -1.25 14.71
CA PHE A 500 -19.79 -0.96 16.13
C PHE A 500 -20.44 0.37 16.55
N ALA A 501 -20.41 1.40 15.69
CA ALA A 501 -21.07 2.67 15.94
C ALA A 501 -22.60 2.51 16.04
N VAL A 502 -23.19 1.75 15.11
CA VAL A 502 -24.62 1.42 15.14
C VAL A 502 -24.95 0.53 16.35
N SER A 503 -24.13 -0.48 16.63
CA SER A 503 -24.30 -1.35 17.81
C SER A 503 -24.33 -0.56 19.12
N ALA A 504 -23.48 0.46 19.26
CA ALA A 504 -23.44 1.33 20.43
C ALA A 504 -24.72 2.16 20.62
N ARG A 505 -25.43 2.46 19.53
CA ARG A 505 -26.73 3.14 19.57
C ARG A 505 -27.84 2.18 19.99
N VAL A 506 -27.87 0.98 19.42
CA VAL A 506 -28.90 -0.04 19.65
C VAL A 506 -28.90 -0.54 21.09
N TYR A 507 -27.73 -0.85 21.65
CA TYR A 507 -27.61 -1.39 23.01
C TYR A 507 -27.57 -0.33 24.12
N ARG A 508 -27.84 0.95 23.81
CA ARG A 508 -27.85 2.03 24.82
C ARG A 508 -28.96 1.82 25.87
N VAL A 509 -30.04 1.12 25.52
CA VAL A 509 -31.15 0.80 26.40
C VAL A 509 -31.35 -0.72 26.37
N VAL A 510 -30.94 -1.41 27.44
CA VAL A 510 -31.14 -2.86 27.60
C VAL A 510 -32.20 -3.06 28.69
N SER A 511 -33.20 -3.90 28.42
CA SER A 511 -34.19 -4.30 29.41
C SER A 511 -33.52 -5.07 30.56
N THR A 512 -34.05 -4.91 31.77
CA THR A 512 -33.48 -5.47 33.00
C THR A 512 -34.03 -6.86 33.36
N THR A 513 -34.96 -7.40 32.58
CA THR A 513 -35.65 -8.66 32.88
C THR A 513 -35.14 -9.79 31.97
N GLY A 514 -34.76 -10.93 32.54
CA GLY A 514 -34.46 -12.14 31.77
C GLY A 514 -35.71 -12.87 31.29
N ALA A 515 -35.54 -14.06 30.70
CA ALA A 515 -36.64 -14.98 30.43
C ALA A 515 -37.15 -15.62 31.74
N PRO A 516 -38.47 -15.78 31.90
CA PRO A 516 -39.05 -16.56 33.00
C PRO A 516 -38.69 -18.07 32.86
N PRO A 517 -38.79 -18.86 33.95
CA PRO A 517 -38.49 -20.30 33.92
C PRO A 517 -39.37 -21.08 32.93
N VAL A 518 -38.87 -22.22 32.43
CA VAL A 518 -39.47 -23.02 31.34
C VAL A 518 -40.89 -23.47 31.68
N GLU A 519 -41.18 -23.69 32.98
CA GLU A 519 -42.50 -24.07 33.50
C GLU A 519 -43.58 -23.00 33.24
N MET A 520 -43.19 -21.75 32.98
CA MET A 520 -44.12 -20.68 32.61
C MET A 520 -44.46 -20.66 31.12
N ILE A 521 -43.90 -21.58 30.31
CA ILE A 521 -44.34 -21.76 28.92
C ILE A 521 -45.76 -22.35 28.94
N PRO A 522 -46.77 -21.65 28.38
CA PRO A 522 -48.15 -22.10 28.48
C PRO A 522 -48.36 -23.44 27.75
N PRO A 523 -48.89 -24.49 28.42
CA PRO A 523 -49.07 -25.82 27.81
C PRO A 523 -50.10 -25.81 26.66
N LYS A 524 -50.94 -24.76 26.57
CA LYS A 524 -51.91 -24.53 25.49
C LYS A 524 -51.46 -23.46 24.48
N ALA A 525 -50.16 -23.19 24.35
CA ALA A 525 -49.66 -22.24 23.37
C ALA A 525 -49.93 -22.72 21.93
N TYR A 526 -50.43 -21.82 21.09
CA TYR A 526 -50.60 -22.04 19.66
C TYR A 526 -49.24 -21.85 18.97
N TRP A 527 -48.62 -22.94 18.54
CA TRP A 527 -47.35 -22.95 17.81
C TRP A 527 -47.54 -22.76 16.31
N LEU A 528 -46.74 -21.85 15.73
CA LEU A 528 -46.66 -21.62 14.30
C LEU A 528 -45.77 -22.69 13.65
N GLY A 529 -46.29 -23.39 12.64
CA GLY A 529 -45.54 -24.41 11.91
C GLY A 529 -44.57 -23.81 10.89
N THR A 530 -43.52 -24.58 10.58
CA THR A 530 -42.56 -24.24 9.51
C THR A 530 -43.22 -24.33 8.13
N ALA A 531 -42.75 -23.50 7.20
CA ALA A 531 -43.27 -23.44 5.85
C ALA A 531 -43.11 -24.81 5.13
N PRO A 532 -44.17 -25.34 4.49
CA PRO A 532 -44.07 -26.58 3.74
C PRO A 532 -43.04 -26.41 2.61
N HIS A 533 -42.23 -27.45 2.38
CA HIS A 533 -41.22 -27.47 1.31
C HIS A 533 -40.12 -26.38 1.38
N ARG A 534 -39.87 -25.75 2.55
CA ARG A 534 -38.76 -24.76 2.76
C ARG A 534 -37.45 -25.19 2.11
N ARG A 535 -37.01 -26.43 2.38
CA ARG A 535 -35.74 -26.97 1.87
C ARG A 535 -35.70 -27.07 0.33
N LYS A 536 -36.80 -27.49 -0.29
CA LYS A 536 -36.93 -27.60 -1.76
C LYS A 536 -36.97 -26.24 -2.44
N ALA A 537 -37.60 -25.23 -1.82
CA ALA A 537 -37.62 -23.87 -2.35
C ALA A 537 -36.23 -23.22 -2.31
N LEU A 538 -35.51 -23.36 -1.19
CA LEU A 538 -34.15 -22.83 -1.03
C LEU A 538 -33.14 -23.56 -1.93
N SER A 539 -33.28 -24.86 -2.16
CA SER A 539 -32.39 -25.59 -3.08
C SER A 539 -32.52 -25.13 -4.53
N ARG A 540 -33.73 -24.77 -4.99
CA ARG A 540 -33.92 -24.19 -6.34
C ARG A 540 -33.22 -22.85 -6.48
N MET A 541 -33.34 -21.97 -5.48
CA MET A 541 -32.63 -20.69 -5.50
C MET A 541 -31.12 -20.88 -5.47
N LEU A 542 -30.61 -21.82 -4.68
CA LEU A 542 -29.19 -22.15 -4.67
C LEU A 542 -28.71 -22.57 -6.07
N ALA A 543 -29.49 -23.40 -6.78
CA ALA A 543 -29.18 -23.78 -8.15
C ALA A 543 -29.10 -22.57 -9.10
N TYR A 544 -30.01 -21.59 -8.97
CA TYR A 544 -29.95 -20.36 -9.77
C TYR A 544 -28.70 -19.52 -9.48
N TYR A 545 -28.32 -19.37 -8.21
CA TYR A 545 -27.08 -18.66 -7.84
C TYR A 545 -25.83 -19.38 -8.36
N THR A 546 -25.79 -20.72 -8.30
CA THR A 546 -24.66 -21.49 -8.84
C THR A 546 -24.57 -21.37 -10.36
N ILE A 547 -25.70 -21.46 -11.08
CA ILE A 547 -25.74 -21.29 -12.54
C ILE A 547 -25.29 -19.87 -12.91
N GLY A 548 -25.83 -18.84 -12.25
CA GLY A 548 -25.44 -17.45 -12.46
C GLY A 548 -23.95 -17.21 -12.21
N ALA A 549 -23.40 -17.75 -11.13
CA ALA A 549 -21.96 -17.67 -10.84
C ALA A 549 -21.12 -18.34 -11.94
N THR A 550 -21.52 -19.53 -12.43
CA THR A 550 -20.81 -20.20 -13.53
C THR A 550 -20.86 -19.42 -14.84
N VAL A 551 -22.00 -18.82 -15.18
CA VAL A 551 -22.15 -17.99 -16.39
C VAL A 551 -21.26 -16.74 -16.31
N ILE A 552 -21.23 -16.07 -15.16
CA ILE A 552 -20.40 -14.88 -14.96
C ILE A 552 -18.91 -15.24 -14.95
N LEU A 553 -18.53 -16.38 -14.38
CA LEU A 553 -17.17 -16.88 -14.45
C LEU A 553 -16.74 -17.12 -15.91
N MET A 554 -17.58 -17.79 -16.71
CA MET A 554 -17.33 -18.00 -18.14
C MET A 554 -17.21 -16.68 -18.91
N LEU A 555 -18.09 -15.70 -18.63
CA LEU A 555 -18.04 -14.37 -19.25
C LEU A 555 -16.82 -13.55 -18.79
N SER A 556 -16.26 -13.81 -17.62
CA SER A 556 -15.10 -13.09 -17.09
C SER A 556 -13.82 -13.38 -17.88
N PHE A 557 -13.75 -14.53 -18.55
CA PHE A 557 -12.63 -14.88 -19.44
C PHE A 557 -12.66 -14.14 -20.79
N ALA A 558 -13.80 -13.55 -21.19
CA ALA A 558 -13.98 -13.01 -22.53
C ALA A 558 -13.80 -11.48 -22.63
N VAL A 559 -14.22 -10.67 -21.64
CA VAL A 559 -14.14 -9.19 -21.68
C VAL A 559 -14.12 -8.61 -20.24
N LEU A 560 -13.29 -7.58 -19.98
CA LEU A 560 -13.19 -6.78 -18.74
C LEU A 560 -13.27 -7.59 -17.40
N PRO A 561 -12.12 -8.10 -16.90
CA PRO A 561 -12.09 -9.09 -15.82
C PRO A 561 -12.48 -8.54 -14.43
N GLU A 562 -12.18 -7.26 -14.14
CA GLU A 562 -12.20 -6.73 -12.76
C GLU A 562 -13.60 -6.63 -12.13
N ALA A 563 -14.56 -6.07 -12.87
CA ALA A 563 -15.93 -5.89 -12.39
C ALA A 563 -16.70 -7.23 -12.32
N ARG A 564 -16.40 -8.16 -13.23
CA ARG A 564 -17.08 -9.46 -13.33
C ARG A 564 -16.58 -10.44 -12.27
N PHE A 565 -15.29 -10.38 -11.93
CA PHE A 565 -14.74 -11.17 -10.83
C PHE A 565 -15.32 -10.75 -9.47
N SER A 566 -15.54 -9.45 -9.26
CA SER A 566 -16.21 -8.92 -8.07
C SER A 566 -17.69 -9.37 -7.99
N LEU A 567 -18.37 -9.44 -9.13
CA LEU A 567 -19.73 -9.97 -9.21
C LEU A 567 -19.77 -11.48 -8.94
N PHE A 568 -18.79 -12.22 -9.44
CA PHE A 568 -18.64 -13.65 -9.17
C PHE A 568 -18.46 -13.93 -7.67
N THR A 569 -17.54 -13.24 -7.00
CA THR A 569 -17.31 -13.44 -5.55
C THR A 569 -18.56 -13.11 -4.74
N LEU A 570 -19.32 -12.09 -5.13
CA LEU A 570 -20.59 -11.73 -4.49
C LEU A 570 -21.66 -12.81 -4.69
N LEU A 571 -21.78 -13.39 -5.88
CA LEU A 571 -22.74 -14.48 -6.14
C LEU A 571 -22.38 -15.77 -5.41
N VAL A 572 -21.08 -16.10 -5.34
CA VAL A 572 -20.60 -17.25 -4.55
C VAL A 572 -20.90 -17.03 -3.08
N ALA A 573 -20.62 -15.85 -2.53
CA ALA A 573 -20.94 -15.51 -1.15
C ALA A 573 -22.44 -15.59 -0.87
N ALA A 574 -23.29 -15.10 -1.78
CA ALA A 574 -24.75 -15.21 -1.69
C ALA A 574 -25.23 -16.67 -1.74
N GLY A 575 -24.60 -17.51 -2.58
CA GLY A 575 -24.88 -18.94 -2.64
C GLY A 575 -24.53 -19.67 -1.34
N VAL A 576 -23.33 -19.42 -0.78
CA VAL A 576 -22.89 -19.98 0.51
C VAL A 576 -23.79 -19.53 1.65
N ALA A 577 -24.15 -18.25 1.69
CA ALA A 577 -25.13 -17.68 2.61
C ALA A 577 -26.48 -18.42 2.57
N LEU A 578 -27.00 -18.68 1.37
CA LEU A 578 -28.26 -19.37 1.15
C LEU A 578 -28.19 -20.86 1.54
N TRP A 579 -27.07 -21.52 1.23
CA TRP A 579 -26.80 -22.90 1.62
C TRP A 579 -26.77 -23.06 3.14
N TRP A 580 -26.07 -22.16 3.84
CA TRP A 580 -26.03 -22.16 5.30
C TRP A 580 -27.42 -21.89 5.90
N TYR A 581 -28.15 -20.91 5.36
CA TYR A 581 -29.52 -20.64 5.80
C TYR A 581 -30.46 -21.84 5.59
N ARG A 582 -30.28 -22.61 4.51
CA ARG A 582 -31.09 -23.81 4.20
C ARG A 582 -30.98 -24.89 5.27
N ASP A 583 -29.77 -25.17 5.75
CA ASP A 583 -29.54 -26.22 6.74
C ASP A 583 -29.68 -25.71 8.20
N SER A 584 -29.90 -24.40 8.40
CA SER A 584 -30.18 -23.83 9.72
C SER A 584 -31.64 -24.00 10.19
N ASP A 585 -31.82 -24.12 11.51
CA ASP A 585 -33.14 -24.17 12.14
C ASP A 585 -33.90 -22.84 11.99
N SER A 586 -35.20 -22.92 11.77
CA SER A 586 -36.06 -21.77 11.46
C SER A 586 -36.39 -20.87 12.65
N GLY A 587 -36.02 -21.27 13.87
CA GLY A 587 -36.65 -20.76 15.10
C GLY A 587 -38.13 -21.15 15.19
N ASN A 588 -38.73 -21.00 16.37
CA ASN A 588 -40.14 -21.31 16.60
C ASN A 588 -40.84 -20.16 17.33
N MET A 589 -42.13 -20.01 17.08
CA MET A 589 -42.97 -18.99 17.71
C MET A 589 -44.27 -19.61 18.22
N GLY A 590 -44.55 -19.38 19.49
CA GLY A 590 -45.78 -19.77 20.16
C GLY A 590 -46.57 -18.56 20.63
N MET A 591 -47.89 -18.68 20.70
CA MET A 591 -48.75 -17.61 21.21
C MET A 591 -49.75 -18.15 22.24
N TYR A 592 -49.97 -17.40 23.31
CA TYR A 592 -50.99 -17.70 24.32
C TYR A 592 -51.58 -16.40 24.87
N ARG A 593 -52.87 -16.17 24.64
CA ARG A 593 -53.55 -14.89 24.96
C ARG A 593 -52.76 -13.69 24.41
N ASN A 594 -52.28 -12.79 25.27
CA ASN A 594 -51.46 -11.63 24.89
C ASN A 594 -49.94 -11.85 25.10
N THR A 595 -49.52 -13.10 25.33
CA THR A 595 -48.11 -13.48 25.50
C THR A 595 -47.61 -14.25 24.30
N VAL A 596 -46.37 -13.98 23.92
CA VAL A 596 -45.67 -14.57 22.78
C VAL A 596 -44.41 -15.24 23.31
N VAL A 597 -44.21 -16.48 22.90
CA VAL A 597 -43.03 -17.29 23.17
C VAL A 597 -42.18 -17.29 21.91
N LEU A 598 -40.96 -16.75 22.00
CA LEU A 598 -39.99 -16.76 20.92
C LEU A 598 -38.88 -17.75 21.25
N ILE A 599 -38.55 -18.62 20.31
CA ILE A 599 -37.44 -19.57 20.40
C ILE A 599 -36.49 -19.29 19.23
N SER A 600 -35.24 -18.98 19.55
CA SER A 600 -34.19 -18.77 18.56
C SER A 600 -33.80 -20.06 17.83
N PRO A 601 -33.09 -19.98 16.70
CA PRO A 601 -32.48 -21.15 16.05
C PRO A 601 -31.56 -21.97 16.97
N TYR A 602 -31.00 -21.36 18.03
CA TYR A 602 -30.11 -22.02 19.00
C TYR A 602 -30.82 -22.48 20.27
N GLN A 603 -32.14 -22.68 20.20
CA GLN A 603 -32.98 -23.18 21.31
C GLN A 603 -33.03 -22.27 22.55
N SER A 604 -32.58 -21.01 22.45
CA SER A 604 -32.79 -20.03 23.51
C SER A 604 -34.19 -19.42 23.42
N TYR A 605 -34.87 -19.25 24.55
CA TYR A 605 -36.25 -18.75 24.57
C TYR A 605 -36.45 -17.51 25.42
N ASN A 606 -37.47 -16.73 25.07
CA ASN A 606 -37.99 -15.63 25.88
C ASN A 606 -39.52 -15.54 25.75
N ILE A 607 -40.17 -15.18 26.85
CA ILE A 607 -41.62 -15.03 26.94
C ILE A 607 -41.91 -13.56 27.28
N ARG A 608 -42.65 -12.90 26.40
CA ARG A 608 -42.99 -11.47 26.54
C ARG A 608 -44.43 -11.22 26.16
N LYS A 609 -44.98 -10.14 26.70
CA LYS A 609 -46.24 -9.58 26.20
C LYS A 609 -46.00 -8.91 24.84
N SER A 610 -47.03 -8.82 24.01
CA SER A 610 -46.94 -8.27 22.64
C SER A 610 -46.40 -6.82 22.60
N ASP A 611 -46.73 -5.99 23.57
CA ASP A 611 -46.27 -4.60 23.74
C ASP A 611 -44.77 -4.48 24.10
N GLN A 612 -44.15 -5.55 24.59
CA GLN A 612 -42.74 -5.61 24.95
C GLN A 612 -41.84 -6.17 23.84
N LEU A 613 -42.42 -6.58 22.71
CA LEU A 613 -41.70 -7.05 21.55
C LEU A 613 -41.38 -5.89 20.60
N THR A 614 -40.42 -6.07 19.71
CA THR A 614 -40.21 -5.17 18.58
C THR A 614 -40.30 -5.92 17.26
N ARG A 615 -40.73 -5.23 16.21
CA ARG A 615 -40.90 -5.81 14.87
C ARG A 615 -40.30 -4.92 13.80
N TRP A 616 -39.74 -5.53 12.75
CA TRP A 616 -39.46 -4.85 11.50
C TRP A 616 -39.67 -5.81 10.34
N GLY A 617 -40.63 -5.49 9.46
CA GLY A 617 -41.01 -6.34 8.33
C GLY A 617 -41.30 -7.80 8.75
N PRO A 618 -40.49 -8.78 8.29
CA PRO A 618 -40.62 -10.19 8.63
C PRO A 618 -39.86 -10.62 9.91
N PHE A 619 -39.26 -9.71 10.68
CA PHE A 619 -38.52 -10.04 11.90
C PHE A 619 -39.30 -9.63 13.15
N ILE A 620 -39.42 -10.54 14.11
CA ILE A 620 -39.92 -10.26 15.47
C ILE A 620 -38.78 -10.52 16.46
N MET A 621 -38.65 -9.63 17.43
CA MET A 621 -37.52 -9.62 18.36
C MET A 621 -37.98 -9.42 19.80
N ALA A 622 -37.36 -10.19 20.70
CA ALA A 622 -37.32 -9.91 22.13
C ALA A 622 -35.86 -9.88 22.54
N GLU A 623 -35.34 -8.70 22.90
CA GLU A 623 -33.91 -8.54 23.21
C GLU A 623 -33.04 -9.09 22.05
N ASP A 624 -32.15 -10.06 22.31
CA ASP A 624 -31.31 -10.69 21.28
C ASP A 624 -31.95 -11.93 20.63
N ILE A 625 -33.15 -12.34 21.04
CA ILE A 625 -33.86 -13.44 20.36
C ILE A 625 -34.60 -12.87 19.16
N VAL A 626 -34.11 -13.21 17.97
CA VAL A 626 -34.68 -12.83 16.69
C VAL A 626 -35.33 -14.05 16.04
N VAL A 627 -36.59 -13.92 15.64
CA VAL A 627 -37.30 -14.93 14.86
C VAL A 627 -37.71 -14.33 13.52
N PHE A 628 -37.27 -14.96 12.45
CA PHE A 628 -37.68 -14.61 11.09
C PHE A 628 -38.99 -15.31 10.73
N LEU A 629 -39.98 -14.57 10.25
CA LEU A 629 -41.31 -15.08 9.95
C LEU A 629 -41.41 -15.65 8.53
N GLY A 630 -40.55 -15.20 7.63
CA GLY A 630 -40.53 -15.59 6.22
C GLY A 630 -40.86 -14.45 5.26
N HIS A 631 -40.32 -14.54 4.06
CA HIS A 631 -40.58 -13.69 2.89
C HIS A 631 -40.97 -14.59 1.70
N PRO A 632 -41.70 -14.12 0.66
CA PRO A 632 -41.97 -14.90 -0.54
C PRO A 632 -40.76 -15.64 -1.13
N TYR A 633 -39.61 -14.96 -1.16
CA TYR A 633 -38.33 -15.51 -1.64
C TYR A 633 -37.51 -16.20 -0.55
N LEU A 634 -37.88 -16.13 0.73
CA LEU A 634 -37.17 -16.79 1.83
C LEU A 634 -38.21 -17.38 2.79
N PRO A 635 -38.82 -18.53 2.46
CA PRO A 635 -39.87 -19.12 3.29
C PRO A 635 -39.29 -19.58 4.63
N ASN A 636 -40.00 -19.28 5.73
CA ASN A 636 -39.61 -19.76 7.07
C ASN A 636 -40.79 -20.34 7.85
N LEU A 637 -41.78 -19.52 8.23
CA LEU A 637 -43.01 -19.98 8.88
C LEU A 637 -44.20 -20.00 7.90
N ARG A 638 -45.26 -20.75 8.23
CA ARG A 638 -46.48 -20.82 7.41
C ARG A 638 -47.19 -19.47 7.33
N LYS A 639 -47.19 -18.86 6.14
CA LYS A 639 -47.78 -17.54 5.84
C LYS A 639 -49.26 -17.43 6.27
N ALA A 640 -50.07 -18.48 6.06
CA ALA A 640 -51.49 -18.49 6.43
C ALA A 640 -51.70 -18.43 7.95
N GLN A 641 -50.92 -19.23 8.71
CA GLN A 641 -50.98 -19.23 10.18
C GLN A 641 -50.44 -17.92 10.75
N PHE A 642 -49.40 -17.36 10.15
CA PHE A 642 -48.87 -16.04 10.52
C PHE A 642 -49.88 -14.91 10.27
N ASN A 643 -50.56 -14.89 9.13
CA ASN A 643 -51.57 -13.86 8.85
C ASN A 643 -52.79 -13.95 9.79
N ALA A 644 -53.13 -15.15 10.26
CA ALA A 644 -54.13 -15.35 11.30
C ALA A 644 -53.63 -14.89 12.69
N ALA A 645 -52.37 -15.17 13.02
CA ALA A 645 -51.68 -14.70 14.22
C ALA A 645 -51.59 -13.16 14.27
N ARG A 646 -51.22 -12.54 13.14
CA ARG A 646 -51.06 -11.11 12.97
C ARG A 646 -52.34 -10.35 13.29
N ARG A 647 -53.47 -10.84 12.78
CA ARG A 647 -54.80 -10.24 13.01
C ARG A 647 -55.27 -10.33 14.48
N ARG A 648 -54.75 -11.29 15.27
CA ARG A 648 -55.21 -11.52 16.65
C ARG A 648 -54.33 -10.89 17.73
N ALA A 649 -53.01 -10.83 17.57
CA ALA A 649 -52.10 -10.47 18.67
C ALA A 649 -50.86 -9.66 18.26
N LEU A 650 -50.49 -9.59 16.97
CA LEU A 650 -49.20 -9.00 16.56
C LEU A 650 -49.29 -7.57 16.00
N ASN A 651 -50.50 -7.00 15.90
CA ASN A 651 -50.68 -5.60 15.50
C ASN A 651 -50.29 -4.62 16.62
N ALA A 652 -50.24 -5.08 17.88
CA ALA A 652 -49.84 -4.27 19.03
C ALA A 652 -48.30 -4.14 19.18
N ILE A 653 -47.51 -4.81 18.33
CA ILE A 653 -46.05 -4.81 18.43
C ILE A 653 -45.48 -3.54 17.76
N PRO A 654 -44.71 -2.69 18.46
CA PRO A 654 -44.10 -1.50 17.89
C PRO A 654 -43.07 -1.83 16.79
N ASN A 655 -43.03 -0.99 15.75
CA ASN A 655 -42.02 -1.08 14.71
C ASN A 655 -40.66 -0.57 15.21
N THR A 656 -39.57 -1.18 14.74
CA THR A 656 -38.19 -0.75 15.01
C THR A 656 -37.45 -0.41 13.71
N ASP A 657 -36.27 0.19 13.83
CA ASP A 657 -35.43 0.57 12.70
C ASP A 657 -34.66 -0.63 12.12
N PRO A 658 -34.38 -0.63 10.80
CA PRO A 658 -33.65 -1.71 10.13
C PRO A 658 -32.24 -1.93 10.71
N ALA A 659 -31.60 -0.87 11.20
CA ALA A 659 -30.26 -0.94 11.77
C ALA A 659 -30.25 -1.74 13.09
N THR A 660 -31.28 -1.58 13.94
CA THR A 660 -31.48 -2.42 15.13
C THR A 660 -31.62 -3.90 14.77
N VAL A 661 -32.36 -4.23 13.71
CA VAL A 661 -32.53 -5.62 13.26
C VAL A 661 -31.20 -6.21 12.81
N LEU A 662 -30.45 -5.48 11.98
CA LEU A 662 -29.14 -5.92 11.48
C LEU A 662 -28.16 -6.20 12.62
N VAL A 663 -28.06 -5.28 13.57
CA VAL A 663 -27.19 -5.44 14.75
C VAL A 663 -27.61 -6.65 15.58
N ARG A 664 -28.90 -6.82 15.86
CA ARG A 664 -29.40 -7.95 16.65
C ARG A 664 -29.22 -9.28 15.93
N LEU A 665 -29.41 -9.33 14.60
CA LEU A 665 -29.15 -10.53 13.80
C LEU A 665 -27.67 -10.96 13.90
N LEU A 666 -26.74 -10.00 13.84
CA LEU A 666 -25.30 -10.27 13.92
C LEU A 666 -24.86 -10.68 15.32
N TRP A 667 -25.30 -9.97 16.37
CA TRP A 667 -24.93 -10.29 17.75
C TRP A 667 -25.59 -11.58 18.29
N SER A 668 -26.76 -11.95 17.77
CA SER A 668 -27.41 -13.23 18.07
C SER A 668 -26.89 -14.38 17.23
N LEU A 669 -25.91 -14.12 16.34
CA LEU A 669 -25.37 -15.09 15.39
C LEU A 669 -26.48 -15.74 14.55
N HIS A 670 -27.56 -15.00 14.28
CA HIS A 670 -28.68 -15.53 13.52
C HIS A 670 -28.18 -15.95 12.11
N PRO A 671 -28.61 -17.10 11.57
CA PRO A 671 -28.12 -17.60 10.27
C PRO A 671 -28.21 -16.58 9.14
N ILE A 672 -29.30 -15.79 9.10
CA ILE A 672 -29.46 -14.68 8.14
C ILE A 672 -28.44 -13.55 8.37
N GLY A 673 -28.10 -13.21 9.62
CA GLY A 673 -27.09 -12.21 9.93
C GLY A 673 -25.69 -12.65 9.51
N LEU A 674 -25.33 -13.91 9.80
CA LEU A 674 -24.06 -14.52 9.38
C LEU A 674 -23.95 -14.60 7.86
N ALA A 675 -25.03 -15.04 7.19
CA ALA A 675 -25.16 -15.01 5.74
C ALA A 675 -24.94 -13.61 5.15
N LEU A 676 -25.49 -12.58 5.79
CA LEU A 676 -25.35 -11.20 5.33
C LEU A 676 -23.94 -10.62 5.55
N LEU A 677 -23.14 -11.21 6.44
CA LEU A 677 -21.74 -10.84 6.68
C LEU A 677 -20.78 -11.36 5.59
N LEU A 678 -21.18 -12.41 4.85
CA LEU A 678 -20.39 -12.93 3.74
C LEU A 678 -20.31 -11.96 2.55
N LEU A 679 -21.33 -11.12 2.34
CA LEU A 679 -21.36 -10.13 1.27
C LEU A 679 -20.31 -9.01 1.41
N PRO A 680 -20.22 -8.29 2.56
CA PRO A 680 -19.14 -7.33 2.77
C PRO A 680 -17.78 -8.02 2.86
N GLY A 681 -17.71 -9.26 3.35
CA GLY A 681 -16.47 -10.06 3.31
C GLY A 681 -15.98 -10.31 1.88
N ALA A 682 -16.86 -10.67 0.96
CA ALA A 682 -16.52 -10.80 -0.46
C ALA A 682 -16.07 -9.47 -1.08
N LEU A 683 -16.70 -8.37 -0.69
CA LEU A 683 -16.35 -7.02 -1.16
C LEU A 683 -14.98 -6.56 -0.65
N VAL A 684 -14.60 -6.96 0.56
CA VAL A 684 -13.26 -6.75 1.14
C VAL A 684 -12.20 -7.61 0.45
N LEU A 685 -12.56 -8.82 0.01
CA LEU A 685 -11.63 -9.73 -0.66
C LEU A 685 -11.46 -9.44 -2.16
N ALA A 686 -12.44 -8.78 -2.80
CA ALA A 686 -12.42 -8.51 -4.23
C ALA A 686 -11.14 -7.80 -4.73
N PRO A 687 -10.61 -6.75 -4.06
CA PRO A 687 -9.39 -6.06 -4.51
C PRO A 687 -8.13 -6.93 -4.37
N LEU A 688 -8.14 -7.95 -3.50
CA LEU A 688 -7.01 -8.88 -3.31
C LEU A 688 -6.94 -9.95 -4.40
N LEU A 689 -8.09 -10.28 -4.99
CA LEU A 689 -8.23 -11.35 -5.98
C LEU A 689 -8.11 -10.86 -7.42
N TRP A 690 -7.99 -9.55 -7.64
CA TRP A 690 -7.51 -9.00 -8.90
C TRP A 690 -6.03 -9.42 -9.04
N MET A 691 -5.74 -10.51 -9.73
CA MET A 691 -4.38 -10.96 -10.09
C MET A 691 -4.28 -11.15 -11.59
#